data_AF-A0A836U857-F1
#
_entry.id   AF-A0A836U857-F1
#
_cell.length_a   1.000
_cell.length_b   1.000
_cell.length_c   1.000
_cell.angle_alpha   90.00
_cell.angle_beta   90.00
_cell.angle_gamma   90.00
#
_symmetry.space_group_name_H-M   'P 1'
#
loop_
_entity.id
_entity.type
_entity.pdbx_description
1 polymer ?
#
loop_
_entity_poly.entity_id
_entity_poly.type
_entity_poly.pdbx_seq_one_letter_code
_entity_poly.pdbx_strand_id
1 'polypeptide(L)'
;MITPAASTWPSPTLGRRQKAVCRRRVTCSPRTSVCMFRQDVPCQRSLIQLLYYHLQKNQKRGGSWAILADRFLLNSGCLFDQQSGDLVSQLGLGSAAALPDGIVRAEGRSLGQFQWADVKVPDRRGELVSQRTMERVRLIDCERHVLDFIVTGSDVVCGEDGRVCAIDYTRQQNTWWSHEVDGRVLGLAYSNGRLVVSTDRGVLYCFDGEREAGPQAGSSELAGAEPAPNAVDVEAAAEIISRTGITEGFCVDLDCGTGGLALELARQSRLHVYAIQSDEKLVAIARRRIEQAGLYGTRVTVLLAESAKSFLPKQFANLVVSSRSLTQPLGSSVEEESRRLQRPYGGTVCVGGLGTMAVDVRSELAGAGSWTHQNANPANTICSMDELVKGPLEMFWFRDVDFELPNRHGQGPAPLFHRGIMVVGGVDGLCALDAYNGRTMWTVELKGNLEEYDGIHHDVGVGETGSNFCIGDDSVYVKSGENCLRIELATGKILAEFKTPVSGEATNRAWGYLSYSHGTLYGSVSNEEHRVSPRYELSTLYTESVSLFAMDGKTGAVKWRYQPEHSIRNNAITIGGKSLFLVDRPLVMADRVTDPRRGGRHLPLLKPEEIPSATLVSLDAATGEIRWKQADDVFATQLAVSEQHGVVLMNYQAVRHSFFKLPTEIGGRIAGLDAATGRRLWDATANYKTRPLIRGDEVIAQGGAWEIQTGKPVAFELNRSYGCGQISASANLMLFRSGTLGYLDLSRQAGTENYGGIRTSCWINAIPAGGLVLVPDGSAQCNCSYQMQAWFALREHE
;
A
#
# COMPACT_ATOMS: atom_id res chain seq x y z
N MET A 1 -13.92 93.02 21.64
CA MET A 1 -14.92 92.14 22.25
C MET A 1 -14.94 90.82 21.49
N ILE A 2 -14.46 89.71 22.05
CA ILE A 2 -13.04 89.29 22.10
C ILE A 2 -13.02 87.87 21.44
N THR A 3 -12.67 87.67 20.16
CA THR A 3 -11.35 87.44 19.50
C THR A 3 -10.52 86.23 19.99
N PRO A 4 -9.61 85.63 19.17
CA PRO A 4 -9.62 85.48 17.69
C PRO A 4 -8.84 84.24 17.09
N ALA A 5 -8.85 84.17 15.74
CA ALA A 5 -7.73 83.90 14.79
C ALA A 5 -7.08 82.49 14.71
N ALA A 6 -6.39 82.07 13.64
CA ALA A 6 -6.28 82.36 12.20
C ALA A 6 -5.15 81.43 11.63
N SER A 7 -5.08 81.32 10.29
CA SER A 7 -3.87 81.09 9.46
C SER A 7 -3.29 79.67 9.22
N THR A 8 -3.46 79.22 7.97
CA THR A 8 -2.50 78.72 6.94
C THR A 8 -1.29 77.80 7.26
N TRP A 9 -1.22 76.66 6.53
CA TRP A 9 -0.10 75.85 5.93
C TRP A 9 1.34 75.96 6.51
N PRO A 10 2.18 74.89 6.58
CA PRO A 10 2.56 74.03 5.43
C PRO A 10 2.97 72.55 5.73
N SER A 11 3.24 71.77 4.67
CA SER A 11 4.00 70.51 4.71
C SER A 11 5.49 70.75 4.99
N PRO A 12 6.23 69.77 5.57
CA PRO A 12 7.62 69.57 5.18
C PRO A 12 8.04 68.10 4.97
N THR A 13 9.06 67.98 4.13
CA THR A 13 9.83 66.81 3.69
C THR A 13 10.74 66.15 4.75
N LEU A 14 11.00 64.86 4.53
CA LEU A 14 12.13 63.98 4.93
C LEU A 14 13.07 64.38 6.09
N GLY A 15 13.28 63.46 7.05
CA GLY A 15 14.42 63.49 7.98
C GLY A 15 14.49 62.29 8.94
N ARG A 16 15.67 61.68 9.07
CA ARG A 16 16.01 60.40 9.71
C ARG A 16 15.84 60.31 11.24
N ARG A 17 15.55 59.07 11.69
CA ARG A 17 15.99 58.35 12.93
C ARG A 17 15.68 59.00 14.30
N GLN A 18 14.82 58.34 15.10
CA GLN A 18 15.24 57.50 16.24
C GLN A 18 14.07 56.73 16.88
N LYS A 19 14.44 55.53 17.32
CA LYS A 19 13.73 54.47 18.07
C LYS A 19 12.58 54.92 18.98
N ALA A 20 11.43 54.28 18.84
CA ALA A 20 10.58 53.92 19.96
C ALA A 20 9.89 52.58 19.70
N VAL A 21 10.00 51.71 20.69
CA VAL A 21 9.55 50.33 20.76
C VAL A 21 8.03 50.27 20.76
N CYS A 22 7.43 49.51 19.84
CA CYS A 22 6.08 48.99 20.04
C CYS A 22 6.06 47.50 19.70
N ARG A 23 6.22 46.69 20.75
CA ARG A 23 5.96 45.24 20.72
C ARG A 23 4.43 45.05 20.67
N ARG A 24 3.90 44.68 19.51
CA ARG A 24 2.74 43.79 19.42
C ARG A 24 3.16 42.56 18.64
N ARG A 25 3.54 41.51 19.36
CA ARG A 25 3.68 40.17 18.80
C ARG A 25 2.26 39.69 18.46
N VAL A 26 1.92 39.65 17.18
CA VAL A 26 0.84 38.78 16.71
C VAL A 26 1.45 37.39 16.61
N THR A 27 1.14 36.53 17.58
CA THR A 27 1.44 35.09 17.48
C THR A 27 0.38 34.47 16.58
N CYS A 28 0.64 34.38 15.27
CA CYS A 28 0.07 33.28 14.50
C CYS A 28 0.84 32.03 14.93
N SER A 29 0.17 31.06 15.55
CA SER A 29 0.74 29.73 15.77
C SER A 29 0.89 29.08 14.40
N PRO A 30 2.10 28.78 13.91
CA PRO A 30 2.25 27.95 12.73
C PRO A 30 1.64 26.58 13.08
N ARG A 31 0.86 25.99 12.16
CA ARG A 31 0.71 24.53 12.12
C ARG A 31 2.12 23.98 11.88
N THR A 32 2.85 23.78 12.96
CA THR A 32 4.19 23.22 12.89
C THR A 32 3.98 21.73 12.77
N SER A 33 4.30 21.13 11.61
CA SER A 33 4.61 19.71 11.54
C SER A 33 5.78 19.51 12.50
N VAL A 34 5.49 19.13 13.76
CA VAL A 34 6.54 18.81 14.71
C VAL A 34 7.25 17.60 14.12
N CYS A 35 8.50 17.79 13.69
CA CYS A 35 9.33 16.68 13.27
C CYS A 35 9.47 15.74 14.47
N MET A 36 8.79 14.59 14.43
CA MET A 36 8.73 13.62 15.55
C MET A 36 10.02 12.80 15.69
N PHE A 37 11.12 13.34 15.19
CA PHE A 37 12.40 12.68 15.03
C PHE A 37 13.50 13.58 15.59
N ARG A 38 14.41 13.01 16.38
CA ARG A 38 15.68 13.66 16.75
C ARG A 38 16.79 13.03 15.91
N GLN A 39 17.49 13.85 15.14
CA GLN A 39 18.76 13.49 14.53
C GLN A 39 19.87 13.85 15.52
N ASP A 40 20.49 12.86 16.16
CA ASP A 40 21.65 13.11 17.02
C ASP A 40 22.99 13.04 16.25
N VAL A 41 23.00 12.77 14.93
CA VAL A 41 24.20 12.85 14.07
C VAL A 41 23.78 13.17 12.62
N PRO A 42 24.47 14.06 11.89
CA PRO A 42 24.22 14.23 10.46
C PRO A 42 24.73 12.98 9.71
N CYS A 43 23.84 12.31 8.97
CA CYS A 43 24.11 11.25 8.00
C CYS A 43 24.15 9.77 8.45
N GLN A 44 23.35 9.34 9.44
CA GLN A 44 22.94 7.92 9.55
C GLN A 44 21.42 7.81 9.76
N ARG A 45 20.69 7.41 8.72
CA ARG A 45 19.22 7.17 8.77
C ARG A 45 18.85 5.92 9.60
N SER A 46 19.81 5.06 9.90
CA SER A 46 19.60 3.78 10.60
C SER A 46 19.35 3.91 12.12
N LEU A 47 19.52 5.09 12.71
CA LEU A 47 19.41 5.33 14.16
C LEU A 47 18.35 6.38 14.53
N ILE A 48 17.26 6.47 13.75
CA ILE A 48 16.14 7.34 14.12
C ILE A 48 15.31 6.66 15.21
N GLN A 49 15.51 7.06 16.48
CA GLN A 49 14.61 6.64 17.56
C GLN A 49 13.30 7.43 17.47
N LEU A 50 12.17 6.71 17.39
CA LEU A 50 10.84 7.30 17.53
C LEU A 50 10.67 7.78 18.98
N LEU A 51 10.93 9.05 19.25
CA LEU A 51 10.86 9.60 20.62
C LEU A 51 9.45 9.56 21.21
N TYR A 52 8.41 9.65 20.36
CA TYR A 52 7.03 9.88 20.80
C TYR A 52 6.03 8.80 20.35
N TYR A 53 6.44 7.91 19.45
CA TYR A 53 5.56 6.94 18.82
C TYR A 53 5.65 5.56 19.47
N HIS A 54 5.11 5.45 20.68
CA HIS A 54 5.03 4.17 21.42
C HIS A 54 3.86 3.30 20.91
N LEU A 55 3.87 2.89 19.63
CA LEU A 55 2.78 2.13 18.99
C LEU A 55 2.33 0.88 19.78
N GLN A 56 3.28 0.23 20.47
CA GLN A 56 2.98 -0.93 21.32
C GLN A 56 2.26 -0.55 22.62
N LYS A 57 2.65 0.57 23.26
CA LYS A 57 2.04 1.07 24.51
C LYS A 57 0.71 1.77 24.27
N ASN A 58 0.63 2.57 23.20
CA ASN A 58 -0.50 3.46 22.92
C ASN A 58 -1.56 2.82 22.00
N GLN A 59 -1.29 1.63 21.45
CA GLN A 59 -2.22 0.84 20.61
C GLN A 59 -2.83 1.68 19.47
N LYS A 60 -4.17 1.80 19.44
CA LYS A 60 -4.93 2.52 18.40
C LYS A 60 -4.91 4.05 18.58
N ARG A 61 -4.28 4.58 19.63
CA ARG A 61 -4.32 6.00 19.98
C ARG A 61 -3.24 6.77 19.23
N GLY A 62 -3.63 7.85 18.56
CA GLY A 62 -2.76 8.73 17.77
C GLY A 62 -3.16 8.84 16.29
N GLY A 63 -2.49 9.72 15.53
CA GLY A 63 -2.74 10.02 14.12
C GLY A 63 -1.69 10.96 13.51
N SER A 64 -1.94 11.47 12.30
CA SER A 64 -0.96 12.25 11.52
C SER A 64 -0.82 13.68 11.97
N TRP A 65 -1.90 14.22 12.50
CA TRP A 65 -1.97 15.59 12.96
C TRP A 65 -1.60 15.69 14.44
N ALA A 66 -0.53 16.42 14.72
CA ALA A 66 -0.06 16.65 16.08
C ALA A 66 0.10 18.16 16.32
N ILE A 67 -0.28 18.60 17.52
CA ILE A 67 -0.18 20.00 17.94
C ILE A 67 0.56 20.02 19.28
N LEU A 68 1.55 20.90 19.40
CA LEU A 68 2.20 21.18 20.67
C LEU A 68 1.38 22.21 21.44
N ALA A 69 0.98 21.86 22.66
CA ALA A 69 0.32 22.77 23.59
C ALA A 69 0.93 22.57 24.99
N ASP A 70 1.51 23.63 25.56
CA ASP A 70 2.29 23.57 26.81
C ASP A 70 3.41 22.52 26.72
N ARG A 71 3.46 21.54 27.63
CA ARG A 71 4.41 20.41 27.61
C ARG A 71 3.87 19.16 26.93
N PHE A 72 2.74 19.26 26.22
CA PHE A 72 2.03 18.10 25.70
C PHE A 72 1.85 18.15 24.19
N LEU A 73 1.86 16.97 23.58
CA LEU A 73 1.52 16.73 22.19
C LEU A 73 0.07 16.24 22.12
N LEU A 74 -0.84 17.05 21.58
CA LEU A 74 -2.19 16.63 21.25
C LEU A 74 -2.18 15.96 19.88
N ASN A 75 -2.61 14.69 19.82
CA ASN A 75 -2.58 13.88 18.62
C ASN A 75 -3.79 12.95 18.56
N SER A 76 -4.65 13.12 17.55
CA SER A 76 -5.96 12.43 17.41
C SER A 76 -6.77 12.38 18.71
N GLY A 77 -6.93 13.53 19.37
CA GLY A 77 -7.73 13.63 20.59
C GLY A 77 -7.07 13.03 21.84
N CYS A 78 -5.82 12.60 21.76
CA CYS A 78 -5.04 12.08 22.87
C CYS A 78 -3.94 13.06 23.24
N LEU A 79 -3.80 13.34 24.55
CA LEU A 79 -2.76 14.23 25.07
C LEU A 79 -1.58 13.38 25.55
N PHE A 80 -0.45 13.50 24.89
CA PHE A 80 0.79 12.81 25.25
C PHE A 80 1.78 13.77 25.87
N ASP A 81 2.49 13.35 26.92
CA ASP A 81 3.59 14.14 27.49
C ASP A 81 4.77 14.21 26.51
N GLN A 82 5.27 15.40 26.21
CA GLN A 82 6.32 15.63 25.20
C GLN A 82 7.70 15.11 25.65
N GLN A 83 7.91 14.78 26.92
CA GLN A 83 9.21 14.26 27.35
C GLN A 83 9.21 12.72 27.36
N SER A 84 8.13 12.12 27.86
CA SER A 84 8.01 10.67 28.04
C SER A 84 7.30 9.95 26.88
N GLY A 85 6.43 10.65 26.15
CA GLY A 85 5.50 10.04 25.17
C GLY A 85 4.32 9.31 25.83
N ASP A 86 4.13 9.48 27.15
CA ASP A 86 3.08 8.82 27.90
C ASP A 86 1.73 9.49 27.66
N LEU A 87 0.69 8.67 27.51
CA LEU A 87 -0.67 9.16 27.44
C LEU A 87 -1.11 9.71 28.80
N VAL A 88 -1.51 10.98 28.81
CA VAL A 88 -1.94 11.71 30.01
C VAL A 88 -3.47 11.74 30.10
N SER A 89 -4.14 12.11 29.00
CA SER A 89 -5.61 12.20 28.95
C SER A 89 -6.15 12.02 27.53
N GLN A 90 -7.48 11.82 27.41
CA GLN A 90 -8.19 11.74 26.13
C GLN A 90 -9.27 12.82 26.08
N LEU A 91 -9.16 13.75 25.14
CA LEU A 91 -10.02 14.92 25.00
C LEU A 91 -11.14 14.71 23.96
N GLY A 92 -10.99 13.69 23.11
CA GLY A 92 -11.95 13.37 22.04
C GLY A 92 -11.46 13.77 20.65
N LEU A 93 -12.07 13.18 19.62
CA LEU A 93 -11.68 13.38 18.21
C LEU A 93 -12.12 14.74 17.66
N GLY A 94 -11.39 15.28 16.68
CA GLY A 94 -11.70 16.54 15.99
C GLY A 94 -10.47 17.42 15.85
N SER A 95 -10.52 18.38 14.92
CA SER A 95 -9.48 19.41 14.79
C SER A 95 -9.32 20.18 16.09
N ALA A 96 -8.11 20.68 16.34
CA ALA A 96 -7.83 21.48 17.52
C ALA A 96 -6.85 22.61 17.18
N ALA A 97 -6.80 23.62 18.05
CA ALA A 97 -5.84 24.70 17.98
C ALA A 97 -5.29 24.97 19.39
N ALA A 98 -3.97 25.15 19.49
CA ALA A 98 -3.32 25.52 20.74
C ALA A 98 -3.50 27.02 21.04
N LEU A 99 -3.85 27.32 22.28
CA LEU A 99 -3.85 28.65 22.86
C LEU A 99 -2.74 28.76 23.92
N PRO A 100 -2.30 29.97 24.31
CA PRO A 100 -1.32 30.14 25.38
C PRO A 100 -1.70 29.49 26.72
N ASP A 101 -3.00 29.43 27.04
CA ASP A 101 -3.57 28.94 28.29
C ASP A 101 -4.37 27.65 28.15
N GLY A 102 -4.40 27.04 26.97
CA GLY A 102 -5.29 25.90 26.72
C GLY A 102 -5.36 25.45 25.27
N ILE A 103 -6.50 24.87 24.89
CA ILE A 103 -6.83 24.52 23.50
C ILE A 103 -8.28 24.85 23.17
N VAL A 104 -8.56 25.00 21.88
CA VAL A 104 -9.91 24.89 21.32
C VAL A 104 -9.98 23.60 20.50
N ARG A 105 -11.10 22.90 20.52
CA ARG A 105 -11.34 21.66 19.76
C ARG A 105 -12.70 21.68 19.09
N ALA A 106 -12.80 21.17 17.88
CA ALA A 106 -14.07 20.93 17.20
C ALA A 106 -14.77 19.67 17.76
N GLU A 107 -16.06 19.81 18.07
CA GLU A 107 -16.93 18.76 18.61
C GLU A 107 -18.21 18.67 17.75
N GLY A 108 -18.02 18.38 16.46
CA GLY A 108 -19.10 18.33 15.49
C GLY A 108 -19.66 19.72 15.18
N ARG A 109 -20.83 20.06 15.73
CA ARG A 109 -21.50 21.36 15.55
C ARG A 109 -21.18 22.36 16.66
N SER A 110 -20.03 22.20 17.32
CA SER A 110 -19.62 23.08 18.41
C SER A 110 -18.09 23.13 18.53
N LEU A 111 -17.58 24.15 19.23
CA LEU A 111 -16.18 24.28 19.63
C LEU A 111 -16.08 24.20 21.15
N GLY A 112 -15.35 23.23 21.66
CA GLY A 112 -15.01 23.12 23.08
C GLY A 112 -13.74 23.88 23.40
N GLN A 113 -13.79 24.82 24.36
CA GLN A 113 -12.61 25.49 24.89
C GLN A 113 -12.17 24.80 26.18
N PHE A 114 -10.89 24.45 26.24
CA PHE A 114 -10.26 23.77 27.36
C PHE A 114 -9.10 24.61 27.89
N GLN A 115 -8.93 24.64 29.21
CA GLN A 115 -7.81 25.29 29.89
C GLN A 115 -7.03 24.30 30.74
N TRP A 116 -5.76 24.61 30.97
CA TRP A 116 -4.89 23.80 31.82
C TRP A 116 -5.34 23.85 33.28
N ALA A 117 -5.41 22.68 33.91
CA ALA A 117 -5.70 22.52 35.33
C ALA A 117 -4.76 21.47 35.96
N ASP A 118 -4.35 21.68 37.20
CA ASP A 118 -3.61 20.68 37.99
C ASP A 118 -4.60 19.95 38.91
N VAL A 119 -4.88 18.69 38.60
CA VAL A 119 -5.82 17.85 39.35
C VAL A 119 -5.07 16.79 40.16
N LYS A 120 -5.60 16.45 41.34
CA LYS A 120 -5.03 15.37 42.17
C LYS A 120 -5.63 14.03 41.72
N VAL A 121 -4.78 13.13 41.22
CA VAL A 121 -5.19 11.81 40.73
C VAL A 121 -4.41 10.73 41.48
N PRO A 122 -5.04 9.66 41.97
CA PRO A 122 -4.32 8.56 42.60
C PRO A 122 -3.42 7.83 41.59
N ASP A 123 -2.18 7.56 41.97
CA ASP A 123 -1.24 6.78 41.19
C ASP A 123 -1.56 5.26 41.27
N ARG A 124 -0.71 4.42 40.67
CA ARG A 124 -0.89 2.95 40.69
C ARG A 124 -0.83 2.33 42.11
N ARG A 125 -0.34 3.07 43.10
CA ARG A 125 -0.24 2.68 44.52
C ARG A 125 -1.33 3.33 45.38
N GLY A 126 -2.18 4.18 44.78
CA GLY A 126 -3.27 4.89 45.45
C GLY A 126 -2.87 6.23 46.07
N GLU A 127 -1.65 6.71 45.87
CA GLU A 127 -1.20 8.01 46.38
C GLU A 127 -1.61 9.15 45.44
N LEU A 128 -2.14 10.25 45.98
CA LEU A 128 -2.60 11.40 45.18
C LEU A 128 -1.41 12.18 44.62
N VAL A 129 -1.16 12.03 43.33
CA VAL A 129 -0.17 12.81 42.58
C VAL A 129 -0.85 13.97 41.85
N SER A 130 -0.12 15.09 41.70
CA SER A 130 -0.60 16.23 40.90
C SER A 130 -0.40 15.90 39.43
N GLN A 131 -1.49 15.84 38.66
CA GLN A 131 -1.47 15.61 37.23
C GLN A 131 -2.03 16.85 36.52
N ARG A 132 -1.19 17.44 35.67
CA ARG A 132 -1.61 18.53 34.79
C ARG A 132 -2.45 17.96 33.65
N THR A 133 -3.68 18.45 33.51
CA THR A 133 -4.67 18.01 32.53
C THR A 133 -5.42 19.20 31.95
N MET A 134 -6.44 18.93 31.14
CA MET A 134 -7.35 19.91 30.56
C MET A 134 -8.75 19.79 31.16
N GLU A 135 -9.35 20.92 31.48
CA GLU A 135 -10.77 21.02 31.84
C GLU A 135 -11.52 21.87 30.82
N ARG A 136 -12.73 21.45 30.45
CA ARG A 136 -13.58 22.21 29.54
C ARG A 136 -14.18 23.39 30.29
N VAL A 137 -13.84 24.60 29.84
CA VAL A 137 -14.34 25.85 30.42
C VAL A 137 -15.49 26.45 29.64
N ARG A 138 -15.64 26.09 28.35
CA ARG A 138 -16.70 26.61 27.50
C ARG A 138 -17.08 25.65 26.37
N LEU A 139 -18.32 25.73 25.93
CA LEU A 139 -18.82 25.17 24.68
C LEU A 139 -19.44 26.30 23.84
N ILE A 140 -19.04 26.41 22.58
CA ILE A 140 -19.54 27.40 21.63
C ILE A 140 -20.28 26.67 20.51
N ASP A 141 -21.57 26.93 20.35
CA ASP A 141 -22.36 26.30 19.28
C ASP A 141 -22.02 26.89 17.91
N CYS A 142 -22.05 26.04 16.89
CA CYS A 142 -21.84 26.41 15.49
C CYS A 142 -23.08 26.03 14.65
N GLU A 143 -23.34 26.84 13.62
CA GLU A 143 -24.48 26.63 12.72
C GLU A 143 -24.37 25.35 11.87
N ARG A 144 -23.16 24.86 11.63
CA ARG A 144 -22.89 23.66 10.85
C ARG A 144 -21.80 22.84 11.49
N HIS A 145 -21.60 21.65 10.95
CA HIS A 145 -20.52 20.75 11.36
C HIS A 145 -19.17 21.37 10.96
N VAL A 146 -18.29 21.58 11.94
CA VAL A 146 -16.94 22.12 11.74
C VAL A 146 -16.04 20.99 11.25
N LEU A 147 -15.56 21.09 10.01
CA LEU A 147 -14.65 20.12 9.40
C LEU A 147 -13.20 20.39 9.78
N ASP A 148 -12.79 21.66 9.73
CA ASP A 148 -11.50 22.15 10.22
C ASP A 148 -11.63 23.60 10.68
N PHE A 149 -10.65 24.14 11.44
CA PHE A 149 -10.66 25.55 11.83
C PHE A 149 -9.26 26.10 12.11
N ILE A 150 -9.18 27.44 12.19
CA ILE A 150 -8.02 28.17 12.71
C ILE A 150 -8.50 29.25 13.69
N VAL A 151 -7.66 29.57 14.68
CA VAL A 151 -7.89 30.68 15.61
C VAL A 151 -7.09 31.89 15.14
N THR A 152 -7.76 33.03 14.93
CA THR A 152 -7.18 34.28 14.46
C THR A 152 -7.44 35.39 15.47
N GLY A 153 -6.75 35.34 16.61
CA GLY A 153 -6.96 36.30 17.70
C GLY A 153 -8.23 35.96 18.49
N SER A 154 -9.22 36.86 18.50
CA SER A 154 -10.52 36.66 19.16
C SER A 154 -11.52 35.88 18.32
N ASP A 155 -11.19 35.59 17.07
CA ASP A 155 -12.07 34.93 16.11
C ASP A 155 -11.61 33.51 15.81
N VAL A 156 -12.56 32.65 15.46
CA VAL A 156 -12.33 31.34 14.85
C VAL A 156 -12.88 31.37 13.44
N VAL A 157 -12.06 30.97 12.49
CA VAL A 157 -12.50 30.69 11.11
C VAL A 157 -12.75 29.20 10.98
N CYS A 158 -13.98 28.82 10.70
CA CYS A 158 -14.42 27.44 10.54
C CYS A 158 -14.60 27.10 9.06
N GLY A 159 -14.03 25.97 8.67
CA GLY A 159 -14.30 25.28 7.41
C GLY A 159 -15.47 24.31 7.57
N GLU A 160 -16.41 24.35 6.64
CA GLU A 160 -17.64 23.56 6.64
C GLU A 160 -17.88 22.97 5.25
N ASP A 161 -18.92 22.14 5.11
CA ASP A 161 -19.34 21.63 3.80
C ASP A 161 -20.06 22.74 3.00
N GLY A 162 -19.44 23.16 1.89
CA GLY A 162 -19.92 24.22 1.00
C GLY A 162 -19.79 25.63 1.56
N ARG A 163 -19.12 25.83 2.70
CA ARG A 163 -19.05 27.15 3.35
C ARG A 163 -17.77 27.33 4.18
N VAL A 164 -17.28 28.55 4.24
CA VAL A 164 -16.32 29.02 5.27
C VAL A 164 -16.98 30.12 6.09
N CYS A 165 -16.76 30.14 7.40
CA CYS A 165 -17.38 31.13 8.28
C CYS A 165 -16.43 31.62 9.39
N ALA A 166 -16.71 32.79 9.97
CA ALA A 166 -15.96 33.34 11.09
C ALA A 166 -16.87 33.66 12.28
N ILE A 167 -16.41 33.31 13.49
CA ILE A 167 -17.17 33.35 14.74
C ILE A 167 -16.33 34.03 15.84
N ASP A 168 -16.92 34.93 16.63
CA ASP A 168 -16.31 35.42 17.88
C ASP A 168 -16.53 34.37 18.98
N TYR A 169 -15.47 33.63 19.31
CA TYR A 169 -15.54 32.54 20.29
C TYR A 169 -15.39 33.03 21.74
N THR A 170 -15.10 34.32 21.96
CA THR A 170 -14.80 34.89 23.28
C THR A 170 -16.02 35.45 24.01
N ARG A 171 -17.12 35.79 23.33
CA ARG A 171 -18.29 36.42 23.97
C ARG A 171 -19.59 35.60 23.93
N GLN A 172 -19.66 34.56 23.10
CA GLN A 172 -20.91 33.91 22.65
C GLN A 172 -21.71 34.90 21.80
N GLN A 173 -21.40 34.98 20.51
CA GLN A 173 -22.38 35.38 19.51
C GLN A 173 -21.96 35.01 18.08
N ASN A 174 -23.00 34.62 17.34
CA ASN A 174 -23.16 34.21 15.95
C ASN A 174 -22.05 34.55 14.95
N THR A 175 -21.96 33.67 13.95
CA THR A 175 -21.26 33.87 12.68
C THR A 175 -21.35 35.33 12.21
N TRP A 176 -20.23 36.05 12.23
CA TRP A 176 -20.19 37.46 11.80
C TRP A 176 -19.81 37.60 10.33
N TRP A 177 -19.25 36.54 9.74
CA TRP A 177 -18.97 36.44 8.30
C TRP A 177 -19.09 35.00 7.83
N SER A 178 -19.58 34.83 6.60
CA SER A 178 -19.51 33.55 5.89
C SER A 178 -19.48 33.74 4.39
N HIS A 179 -18.95 32.75 3.68
CA HIS A 179 -18.90 32.73 2.22
C HIS A 179 -19.12 31.30 1.72
N GLU A 180 -19.93 31.15 0.66
CA GLU A 180 -20.13 29.86 0.00
C GLU A 180 -18.89 29.46 -0.81
N VAL A 181 -18.53 28.18 -0.78
CA VAL A 181 -17.39 27.65 -1.52
C VAL A 181 -17.77 26.33 -2.18
N ASP A 182 -17.04 25.93 -3.21
CA ASP A 182 -17.24 24.67 -3.91
C ASP A 182 -16.48 23.53 -3.21
N GLY A 183 -17.24 22.64 -2.58
CA GLY A 183 -16.73 21.49 -1.84
C GLY A 183 -16.58 21.69 -0.34
N ARG A 184 -15.93 20.72 0.31
CA ARG A 184 -15.66 20.70 1.75
C ARG A 184 -14.38 21.45 2.07
N VAL A 185 -14.44 22.40 2.99
CA VAL A 185 -13.26 23.14 3.44
C VAL A 185 -12.45 22.29 4.42
N LEU A 186 -11.21 21.94 4.02
CA LEU A 186 -10.32 21.07 4.79
C LEU A 186 -8.93 21.68 5.05
N GLY A 187 -8.63 22.85 4.47
CA GLY A 187 -7.40 23.58 4.72
C GLY A 187 -7.64 25.07 4.85
N LEU A 188 -7.05 25.65 5.89
CA LEU A 188 -7.21 27.05 6.26
C LEU A 188 -5.84 27.61 6.66
N ALA A 189 -5.47 28.74 6.09
CA ALA A 189 -4.27 29.48 6.47
C ALA A 189 -4.57 30.98 6.49
N TYR A 190 -4.12 31.67 7.54
CA TYR A 190 -4.30 33.12 7.66
C TYR A 190 -2.96 33.79 7.92
N SER A 191 -2.63 34.79 7.11
CA SER A 191 -1.42 35.61 7.30
C SER A 191 -1.58 36.96 6.59
N ASN A 192 -1.00 38.02 7.17
CA ASN A 192 -0.99 39.37 6.59
C ASN A 192 -2.38 39.87 6.14
N GLY A 193 -3.42 39.58 6.94
CA GLY A 193 -4.80 40.00 6.62
C GLY A 193 -5.51 39.14 5.58
N ARG A 194 -4.86 38.09 5.05
CA ARG A 194 -5.42 37.23 4.01
C ARG A 194 -5.72 35.84 4.55
N LEU A 195 -6.90 35.33 4.24
CA LEU A 195 -7.32 33.97 4.49
C LEU A 195 -7.27 33.17 3.19
N VAL A 196 -6.48 32.10 3.18
CA VAL A 196 -6.46 31.12 2.10
C VAL A 196 -7.23 29.88 2.55
N VAL A 197 -8.13 29.42 1.69
CA VAL A 197 -9.03 28.28 1.95
C VAL A 197 -8.89 27.27 0.82
N SER A 198 -8.63 26.01 1.16
CA SER A 198 -8.59 24.90 0.20
C SER A 198 -9.75 23.94 0.41
N THR A 199 -10.36 23.48 -0.69
CA THR A 199 -11.46 22.51 -0.65
C THR A 199 -11.03 21.12 -1.13
N ASP A 200 -11.83 20.11 -0.81
CA ASP A 200 -11.67 18.74 -1.31
C ASP A 200 -11.84 18.60 -2.84
N ARG A 201 -12.32 19.65 -3.52
CA ARG A 201 -12.36 19.76 -4.98
C ARG A 201 -11.06 20.32 -5.58
N GLY A 202 -10.08 20.65 -4.75
CA GLY A 202 -8.80 21.25 -5.18
C GLY A 202 -8.89 22.74 -5.48
N VAL A 203 -9.99 23.41 -5.12
CA VAL A 203 -10.15 24.86 -5.32
C VAL A 203 -9.46 25.62 -4.20
N LEU A 204 -8.74 26.69 -4.56
CA LEU A 204 -8.13 27.64 -3.62
C LEU A 204 -8.88 28.98 -3.66
N TYR A 205 -9.42 29.41 -2.52
CA TYR A 205 -9.98 30.73 -2.31
C TYR A 205 -8.98 31.59 -1.53
N CYS A 206 -8.84 32.87 -1.89
CA CYS A 206 -8.08 33.85 -1.11
C CYS A 206 -8.99 35.05 -0.80
N PHE A 207 -9.23 35.29 0.48
CA PHE A 207 -9.98 36.43 0.99
C PHE A 207 -8.99 37.44 1.56
N ASP A 208 -8.93 38.65 1.01
CA ASP A 208 -7.96 39.68 1.39
C ASP A 208 -8.55 40.89 2.13
N GLY A 209 -9.88 40.94 2.26
CA GLY A 209 -10.59 42.01 2.98
C GLY A 209 -10.72 43.31 2.19
N GLU A 210 -10.24 43.38 0.94
CA GLU A 210 -10.42 44.55 0.08
C GLU A 210 -11.73 44.42 -0.73
N ARG A 211 -12.53 45.50 -0.74
CA ARG A 211 -13.84 45.52 -1.37
C ARG A 211 -13.75 46.13 -2.78
N GLU A 212 -13.04 45.44 -3.68
CA GLU A 212 -13.01 45.58 -5.16
C GLU A 212 -11.72 44.87 -5.64
N ALA A 213 -11.66 43.97 -6.62
CA ALA A 213 -12.49 43.75 -7.79
C ALA A 213 -13.08 42.32 -7.84
N GLY A 214 -14.11 42.12 -8.67
CA GLY A 214 -14.65 40.77 -8.97
C GLY A 214 -13.55 39.80 -9.43
N PRO A 215 -13.82 38.48 -9.46
CA PRO A 215 -12.81 37.47 -9.76
C PRO A 215 -12.07 37.84 -11.05
N GLN A 216 -10.83 38.32 -10.91
CA GLN A 216 -9.94 38.37 -12.04
C GLN A 216 -9.61 36.92 -12.33
N ALA A 217 -10.14 36.39 -13.43
CA ALA A 217 -9.58 35.22 -14.07
C ALA A 217 -8.15 35.59 -14.48
N GLY A 218 -7.22 35.51 -13.52
CA GLY A 218 -5.81 35.52 -13.78
C GLY A 218 -5.50 34.19 -14.44
N SER A 219 -5.83 34.06 -15.73
CA SER A 219 -5.03 33.18 -16.56
C SER A 219 -3.61 33.71 -16.42
N SER A 220 -2.75 32.96 -15.76
CA SER A 220 -1.33 33.05 -16.07
C SER A 220 -1.21 32.61 -17.53
N GLU A 221 -1.53 33.50 -18.46
CA GLU A 221 -0.87 33.45 -19.76
C GLU A 221 0.60 33.65 -19.40
N LEU A 222 1.34 32.55 -19.43
CA LEU A 222 2.80 32.56 -19.33
C LEU A 222 3.30 33.58 -20.35
N ALA A 223 3.64 34.78 -19.86
CA ALA A 223 3.97 35.92 -20.68
C ALA A 223 5.38 35.71 -21.26
N GLY A 224 5.44 34.98 -22.37
CA GLY A 224 6.61 34.81 -23.21
C GLY A 224 6.25 33.98 -24.42
N ALA A 225 6.41 34.53 -25.62
CA ALA A 225 6.37 33.72 -26.84
C ALA A 225 7.41 32.60 -26.71
N GLU A 226 6.95 31.36 -26.81
CA GLU A 226 7.82 30.22 -26.68
C GLU A 226 8.91 30.26 -27.77
N PRO A 227 10.20 30.02 -27.44
CA PRO A 227 11.23 29.86 -28.46
C PRO A 227 10.84 28.78 -29.46
N ALA A 228 11.08 29.01 -30.76
CA ALA A 228 10.81 28.00 -31.78
C ALA A 228 11.51 26.67 -31.46
N PRO A 229 10.84 25.52 -31.66
CA PRO A 229 11.43 24.22 -31.36
C PRO A 229 12.69 23.97 -32.21
N ASN A 230 13.72 23.41 -31.58
CA ASN A 230 14.93 23.00 -32.28
C ASN A 230 14.66 21.69 -33.02
N ALA A 231 14.85 21.69 -34.35
CA ALA A 231 14.59 20.53 -35.20
C ALA A 231 15.35 19.26 -34.75
N VAL A 232 16.60 19.40 -34.27
CA VAL A 232 17.40 18.27 -33.78
C VAL A 232 16.78 17.63 -32.54
N ASP A 233 16.29 18.44 -31.59
CA ASP A 233 15.65 17.95 -30.37
C ASP A 233 14.33 17.22 -30.71
N VAL A 234 13.55 17.76 -31.66
CA VAL A 234 12.27 17.19 -32.11
C VAL A 234 12.49 15.83 -32.79
N GLU A 235 13.43 15.77 -33.74
CA GLU A 235 13.77 14.54 -34.46
C GLU A 235 14.36 13.48 -33.52
N ALA A 236 15.20 13.89 -32.57
CA ALA A 236 15.82 12.98 -31.61
C ALA A 236 14.77 12.36 -30.69
N ALA A 237 13.83 13.16 -30.16
CA ALA A 237 12.74 12.65 -29.34
C ALA A 237 11.88 11.62 -30.12
N ALA A 238 11.54 11.92 -31.37
CA ALA A 238 10.78 11.02 -32.24
C ALA A 238 11.53 9.70 -32.50
N GLU A 239 12.83 9.77 -32.82
CA GLU A 239 13.67 8.60 -33.03
C GLU A 239 13.79 7.74 -31.76
N ILE A 240 14.01 8.36 -30.60
CA ILE A 240 14.10 7.65 -29.31
C ILE A 240 12.79 6.91 -29.02
N ILE A 241 11.65 7.57 -29.17
CA ILE A 241 10.34 6.95 -28.93
C ILE A 241 10.12 5.79 -29.91
N SER A 242 10.44 5.99 -31.20
CA SER A 242 10.28 4.95 -32.22
C SER A 242 11.19 3.74 -31.99
N ARG A 243 12.45 3.95 -31.59
CA ARG A 243 13.42 2.86 -31.38
C ARG A 243 13.16 2.07 -30.10
N THR A 244 12.69 2.74 -29.06
CA THR A 244 12.50 2.12 -27.73
C THR A 244 11.09 1.60 -27.52
N GLY A 245 10.09 2.17 -28.21
CA GLY A 245 8.67 1.91 -27.97
C GLY A 245 8.16 2.48 -26.64
N ILE A 246 8.98 3.21 -25.88
CA ILE A 246 8.63 3.74 -24.56
C ILE A 246 7.96 5.11 -24.72
N THR A 247 6.66 5.15 -24.50
CA THR A 247 5.86 6.38 -24.55
C THR A 247 5.40 6.87 -23.19
N GLU A 248 5.71 6.17 -22.10
CA GLU A 248 5.22 6.50 -20.76
C GLU A 248 6.12 5.93 -19.65
N GLY A 249 5.98 6.46 -18.44
CA GLY A 249 6.87 6.16 -17.32
C GLY A 249 7.82 7.30 -16.98
N PHE A 250 8.93 6.98 -16.34
CA PHE A 250 9.98 7.94 -15.98
C PHE A 250 11.13 7.89 -16.98
N CYS A 251 11.52 9.07 -17.46
CA CYS A 251 12.70 9.27 -18.29
C CYS A 251 13.75 10.07 -17.52
N VAL A 252 15.03 9.74 -17.66
CA VAL A 252 16.14 10.59 -17.20
C VAL A 252 16.92 11.08 -18.40
N ASP A 253 17.11 12.39 -18.53
CA ASP A 253 17.98 13.01 -19.52
C ASP A 253 19.25 13.51 -18.84
N LEU A 254 20.35 12.76 -19.00
CA LEU A 254 21.66 13.09 -18.44
C LEU A 254 22.38 14.11 -19.31
N ASP A 255 23.05 15.09 -18.70
CA ASP A 255 23.66 16.22 -19.40
C ASP A 255 22.66 16.96 -20.32
N CYS A 256 21.49 17.34 -19.80
CA CYS A 256 20.33 17.81 -20.58
C CYS A 256 20.53 19.13 -21.33
N GLY A 257 21.70 19.76 -21.26
CA GLY A 257 21.98 21.07 -21.86
C GLY A 257 20.95 22.13 -21.46
N THR A 258 20.32 22.77 -22.45
CA THR A 258 19.24 23.75 -22.26
C THR A 258 17.85 23.13 -22.11
N GLY A 259 17.74 21.81 -21.89
CA GLY A 259 16.48 21.09 -21.69
C GLY A 259 15.65 20.86 -22.95
N GLY A 260 16.26 20.93 -24.14
CA GLY A 260 15.56 20.83 -25.42
C GLY A 260 14.99 19.44 -25.68
N LEU A 261 15.82 18.41 -25.63
CA LEU A 261 15.38 17.02 -25.76
C LEU A 261 14.37 16.61 -24.68
N ALA A 262 14.62 17.00 -23.42
CA ALA A 262 13.68 16.72 -22.32
C ALA A 262 12.29 17.32 -22.57
N LEU A 263 12.22 18.55 -23.10
CA LEU A 263 10.96 19.19 -23.48
C LEU A 263 10.25 18.43 -24.59
N GLU A 264 10.97 18.04 -25.65
CA GLU A 264 10.38 17.36 -26.81
C GLU A 264 9.95 15.92 -26.49
N LEU A 265 10.71 15.20 -25.65
CA LEU A 265 10.27 13.90 -25.12
C LEU A 265 8.97 14.02 -24.32
N ALA A 266 8.83 15.05 -23.49
CA ALA A 266 7.60 15.28 -22.73
C ALA A 266 6.40 15.64 -23.62
N ARG A 267 6.62 16.32 -24.75
CA ARG A 267 5.59 16.68 -25.74
C ARG A 267 5.10 15.52 -26.57
N GLN A 268 6.03 14.67 -27.00
CA GLN A 268 5.74 13.58 -27.94
C GLN A 268 5.34 12.28 -27.22
N SER A 269 5.29 12.29 -25.88
CA SER A 269 4.99 11.13 -25.06
C SER A 269 4.23 11.49 -23.78
N ARG A 270 3.93 10.48 -22.95
CA ARG A 270 3.43 10.59 -21.57
C ARG A 270 4.54 10.39 -20.52
N LEU A 271 5.81 10.56 -20.90
CA LEU A 271 6.94 10.44 -19.98
C LEU A 271 6.99 11.60 -18.97
N HIS A 272 7.36 11.28 -17.72
CA HIS A 272 7.83 12.25 -16.74
C HIS A 272 9.35 12.31 -16.81
N VAL A 273 9.91 13.45 -17.18
CA VAL A 273 11.34 13.59 -17.48
C VAL A 273 12.07 14.28 -16.33
N TYR A 274 13.11 13.64 -15.81
CA TYR A 274 14.10 14.25 -14.93
C TYR A 274 15.33 14.63 -15.75
N ALA A 275 15.53 15.92 -15.95
CA ALA A 275 16.63 16.48 -16.70
C ALA A 275 17.76 16.87 -15.74
N ILE A 276 18.95 16.28 -15.91
CA ILE A 276 20.11 16.49 -15.03
C ILE A 276 21.14 17.39 -15.71
N GLN A 277 21.58 18.42 -15.01
CA GLN A 277 22.60 19.34 -15.49
C GLN A 277 23.46 19.89 -14.33
N SER A 278 24.77 19.99 -14.54
CA SER A 278 25.72 20.48 -13.54
C SER A 278 25.99 21.99 -13.65
N ASP A 279 25.77 22.61 -14.80
CA ASP A 279 25.94 24.06 -14.99
C ASP A 279 24.67 24.82 -14.57
N GLU A 280 24.80 25.68 -13.55
CA GLU A 280 23.70 26.49 -13.00
C GLU A 280 23.02 27.40 -14.04
N LYS A 281 23.78 27.94 -15.01
CA LYS A 281 23.24 28.80 -16.07
C LYS A 281 22.39 27.98 -17.02
N LEU A 282 22.86 26.80 -17.43
CA LEU A 282 22.09 25.89 -18.28
C LEU A 282 20.84 25.39 -17.56
N VAL A 283 20.91 25.09 -16.26
CA VAL A 283 19.73 24.77 -15.44
C VAL A 283 18.72 25.91 -15.46
N ALA A 284 19.16 27.16 -15.25
CA ALA A 284 18.26 28.31 -15.27
C ALA A 284 17.57 28.51 -16.64
N ILE A 285 18.33 28.31 -17.73
CA ILE A 285 17.79 28.37 -19.10
C ILE A 285 16.76 27.24 -19.32
N ALA A 286 17.10 26.01 -18.96
CA ALA A 286 16.21 24.85 -19.12
C ALA A 286 14.91 25.03 -18.34
N ARG A 287 15.00 25.44 -17.06
CA ARG A 287 13.82 25.72 -16.22
C ARG A 287 12.90 26.75 -16.87
N ARG A 288 13.44 27.88 -17.30
CA ARG A 288 12.65 28.95 -17.95
C ARG A 288 12.01 28.47 -19.25
N ARG A 289 12.75 27.75 -20.10
CA ARG A 289 12.23 27.21 -21.38
C ARG A 289 11.07 26.24 -21.15
N ILE A 290 11.21 25.34 -20.20
CA ILE A 290 10.20 24.32 -19.88
C ILE A 290 9.00 24.95 -19.14
N GLU A 291 9.24 25.95 -18.29
CA GLU A 291 8.19 26.73 -17.62
C GLU A 291 7.34 27.50 -18.63
N GLN A 292 7.96 28.16 -19.63
CA GLN A 292 7.25 28.82 -20.73
C GLN A 292 6.36 27.86 -21.54
N ALA A 293 6.76 26.58 -21.63
CA ALA A 293 5.95 25.53 -22.25
C ALA A 293 4.84 24.96 -21.32
N GLY A 294 4.75 25.42 -20.07
CA GLY A 294 3.78 24.93 -19.08
C GLY A 294 4.04 23.52 -18.55
N LEU A 295 5.23 22.95 -18.81
CA LEU A 295 5.55 21.55 -18.49
C LEU A 295 6.48 21.40 -17.27
N TYR A 296 6.95 22.52 -16.69
CA TYR A 296 7.88 22.49 -15.56
C TYR A 296 7.17 22.10 -14.28
N GLY A 297 7.71 21.12 -13.55
CA GLY A 297 7.13 20.60 -12.31
C GLY A 297 5.92 19.68 -12.48
N THR A 298 5.33 19.60 -13.67
CA THR A 298 4.21 18.70 -14.00
C THR A 298 4.66 17.51 -14.83
N ARG A 299 5.49 17.74 -15.86
CA ARG A 299 5.97 16.70 -16.80
C ARG A 299 7.49 16.65 -16.90
N VAL A 300 8.18 17.76 -16.65
CA VAL A 300 9.64 17.82 -16.65
C VAL A 300 10.15 18.52 -15.40
N THR A 301 11.14 17.91 -14.73
CA THR A 301 11.85 18.50 -13.60
C THR A 301 13.33 18.63 -13.94
N VAL A 302 13.91 19.82 -13.75
CA VAL A 302 15.34 20.07 -13.98
C VAL A 302 16.08 20.13 -12.66
N LEU A 303 17.06 19.24 -12.48
CA LEU A 303 17.87 19.11 -11.27
C LEU A 303 19.30 19.60 -11.53
N LEU A 304 19.80 20.43 -10.60
CA LEU A 304 21.21 20.81 -10.55
C LEU A 304 21.97 19.67 -9.85
N ALA A 305 22.65 18.83 -10.62
CA ALA A 305 23.45 17.71 -10.13
C ALA A 305 24.49 17.28 -11.18
N GLU A 306 25.51 16.55 -10.75
CA GLU A 306 26.46 15.92 -11.66
C GLU A 306 25.80 14.74 -12.38
N SER A 307 25.91 14.68 -13.70
CA SER A 307 25.32 13.58 -14.49
C SER A 307 25.97 12.22 -14.25
N ALA A 308 27.18 12.19 -13.68
CA ALA A 308 27.84 10.96 -13.20
C ALA A 308 27.37 10.54 -11.80
N LYS A 309 26.61 11.40 -11.09
CA LYS A 309 26.13 11.17 -9.73
C LYS A 309 24.83 11.94 -9.51
N SER A 310 23.75 11.45 -10.12
CA SER A 310 22.46 12.16 -10.14
C SER A 310 21.76 12.23 -8.79
N PHE A 311 22.18 11.40 -7.82
CA PHE A 311 21.49 11.16 -6.54
C PHE A 311 20.05 10.63 -6.66
N LEU A 312 19.62 10.25 -7.88
CA LEU A 312 18.35 9.59 -8.11
C LEU A 312 18.40 8.13 -7.64
N PRO A 313 17.25 7.52 -7.28
CA PRO A 313 17.19 6.10 -6.98
C PRO A 313 17.79 5.26 -8.12
N LYS A 314 18.46 4.15 -7.81
CA LYS A 314 18.86 3.18 -8.84
C LYS A 314 17.61 2.47 -9.39
N GLN A 315 17.71 1.92 -10.60
CA GLN A 315 16.75 0.94 -11.13
C GLN A 315 15.29 1.42 -11.29
N PHE A 316 15.01 2.72 -11.38
CA PHE A 316 13.63 3.23 -11.45
C PHE A 316 13.22 3.74 -12.85
N ALA A 317 14.18 4.14 -13.68
CA ALA A 317 13.91 4.85 -14.93
C ALA A 317 13.47 3.87 -16.02
N ASN A 318 12.31 4.12 -16.63
CA ASN A 318 11.85 3.36 -17.78
C ASN A 318 12.74 3.63 -19.00
N LEU A 319 13.16 4.88 -19.16
CA LEU A 319 14.03 5.35 -20.25
C LEU A 319 15.16 6.21 -19.68
N VAL A 320 16.38 6.01 -20.16
CA VAL A 320 17.52 6.89 -19.88
C VAL A 320 18.10 7.35 -21.22
N VAL A 321 18.26 8.66 -21.36
CA VAL A 321 18.81 9.32 -22.55
C VAL A 321 19.89 10.31 -22.13
N SER A 322 20.57 10.89 -23.12
CA SER A 322 21.42 12.04 -22.87
C SER A 322 21.42 13.00 -24.05
N SER A 323 21.02 14.25 -23.79
CA SER A 323 21.12 15.35 -24.76
C SER A 323 22.54 15.54 -25.28
N ARG A 324 23.56 15.36 -24.43
CA ARG A 324 24.97 15.46 -24.84
C ARG A 324 25.34 14.38 -25.86
N SER A 325 24.79 13.17 -25.71
CA SER A 325 25.06 12.04 -26.61
C SER A 325 24.70 12.29 -28.07
N LEU A 326 23.81 13.26 -28.34
CA LEU A 326 23.43 13.67 -29.70
C LEU A 326 24.60 14.24 -30.50
N THR A 327 25.62 14.80 -29.82
CA THR A 327 26.75 15.46 -30.47
C THR A 327 28.12 14.96 -30.01
N GLN A 328 28.21 14.38 -28.81
CA GLN A 328 29.46 13.91 -28.22
C GLN A 328 29.23 12.57 -27.52
N PRO A 329 30.17 11.61 -27.59
CA PRO A 329 30.04 10.37 -26.84
C PRO A 329 29.98 10.62 -25.33
N LEU A 330 29.30 9.72 -24.62
CA LEU A 330 29.24 9.75 -23.16
C LEU A 330 30.59 9.39 -22.54
N GLY A 331 30.88 9.98 -21.38
CA GLY A 331 31.98 9.54 -20.54
C GLY A 331 31.60 8.26 -19.79
N SER A 332 32.58 7.41 -19.48
CA SER A 332 32.36 6.11 -18.82
C SER A 332 31.57 6.20 -17.51
N SER A 333 31.79 7.25 -16.70
CA SER A 333 31.05 7.46 -15.45
C SER A 333 29.57 7.79 -15.65
N VAL A 334 29.22 8.48 -16.74
CA VAL A 334 27.83 8.77 -17.11
C VAL A 334 27.15 7.53 -17.68
N GLU A 335 27.89 6.67 -18.38
CA GLU A 335 27.38 5.37 -18.82
C GLU A 335 27.11 4.43 -17.63
N GLU A 336 27.98 4.41 -16.62
CA GLU A 336 27.77 3.68 -15.37
C GLU A 336 26.52 4.19 -14.64
N GLU A 337 26.36 5.51 -14.54
CA GLU A 337 25.16 6.11 -13.95
C GLU A 337 23.91 5.76 -14.77
N SER A 338 23.98 5.76 -16.10
CA SER A 338 22.86 5.37 -16.97
C SER A 338 22.39 3.95 -16.67
N ARG A 339 23.33 2.98 -16.56
CA ARG A 339 23.05 1.59 -16.19
C ARG A 339 22.56 1.45 -14.74
N ARG A 340 23.01 2.31 -13.82
CA ARG A 340 22.53 2.34 -12.44
C ARG A 340 21.05 2.74 -12.38
N LEU A 341 20.64 3.73 -13.17
CA LEU A 341 19.28 4.29 -13.18
C LEU A 341 18.26 3.41 -13.94
N GLN A 342 18.72 2.74 -15.00
CA GLN A 342 17.91 1.89 -15.89
C GLN A 342 17.13 0.82 -15.12
N ARG A 343 15.81 0.84 -15.17
CA ARG A 343 15.00 -0.17 -14.46
C ARG A 343 15.18 -1.58 -15.03
N PRO A 344 15.15 -2.64 -14.21
CA PRO A 344 15.04 -4.01 -14.71
C PRO A 344 13.71 -4.25 -15.44
N TYR A 345 13.59 -5.39 -16.12
CA TYR A 345 12.37 -5.75 -16.86
C TYR A 345 12.02 -4.75 -17.98
N GLY A 346 13.00 -4.44 -18.85
CA GLY A 346 12.78 -3.65 -20.05
C GLY A 346 13.04 -2.15 -19.91
N GLY A 347 13.71 -1.69 -18.85
CA GLY A 347 14.27 -0.33 -18.83
C GLY A 347 15.31 -0.17 -19.91
N THR A 348 15.29 0.97 -20.59
CA THR A 348 16.07 1.17 -21.82
C THR A 348 16.99 2.38 -21.71
N VAL A 349 18.25 2.22 -22.12
CA VAL A 349 19.16 3.34 -22.38
C VAL A 349 19.20 3.56 -23.89
N CYS A 350 18.94 4.79 -24.35
CA CYS A 350 18.98 5.16 -25.76
C CYS A 350 19.84 6.42 -25.94
N VAL A 351 21.02 6.26 -26.53
CA VAL A 351 22.05 7.31 -26.61
C VAL A 351 22.79 7.26 -27.95
N GLY A 352 23.30 8.41 -28.40
CA GLY A 352 24.04 8.56 -29.66
C GLY A 352 23.47 9.64 -30.57
N GLY A 353 24.13 9.90 -31.69
CA GLY A 353 23.68 10.88 -32.67
C GLY A 353 22.46 10.42 -33.46
N LEU A 354 21.71 11.36 -34.04
CA LEU A 354 20.58 11.10 -34.94
C LEU A 354 20.92 10.05 -36.00
N GLY A 355 20.02 9.09 -36.20
CA GLY A 355 20.17 7.95 -37.11
C GLY A 355 21.11 6.85 -36.61
N THR A 356 21.89 7.09 -35.55
CA THR A 356 22.94 6.18 -35.06
C THR A 356 22.78 5.78 -33.60
N MET A 357 21.63 6.09 -32.98
CA MET A 357 21.39 5.82 -31.56
C MET A 357 21.46 4.31 -31.24
N ALA A 358 22.26 3.98 -30.23
CA ALA A 358 22.33 2.65 -29.64
C ALA A 358 21.24 2.48 -28.59
N VAL A 359 20.62 1.30 -28.58
CA VAL A 359 19.56 0.92 -27.64
C VAL A 359 20.06 -0.24 -26.80
N ASP A 360 20.10 -0.06 -25.48
CA ASP A 360 20.40 -1.10 -24.51
C ASP A 360 19.17 -1.36 -23.63
N VAL A 361 18.68 -2.60 -23.64
CA VAL A 361 17.46 -3.00 -22.91
C VAL A 361 17.86 -3.90 -21.75
N ARG A 362 17.53 -3.48 -20.52
CA ARG A 362 17.84 -4.24 -19.32
C ARG A 362 16.96 -5.48 -19.21
N SER A 363 17.62 -6.62 -19.05
CA SER A 363 16.97 -7.89 -18.77
C SER A 363 16.28 -7.91 -17.40
N GLU A 364 15.60 -9.01 -17.12
CA GLU A 364 15.15 -9.35 -15.78
C GLU A 364 16.35 -9.48 -14.82
N LEU A 365 16.09 -9.34 -13.52
CA LEU A 365 17.11 -9.54 -12.48
C LEU A 365 17.31 -11.03 -12.23
N ALA A 366 18.52 -11.54 -12.48
CA ALA A 366 18.88 -12.90 -12.10
C ALA A 366 18.72 -13.10 -10.58
N GLY A 367 18.11 -14.21 -10.16
CA GLY A 367 17.81 -14.50 -8.75
C GLY A 367 16.56 -13.80 -8.21
N ALA A 368 15.89 -12.93 -8.97
CA ALA A 368 14.62 -12.36 -8.54
C ALA A 368 13.49 -13.39 -8.60
N GLY A 369 12.70 -13.45 -7.53
CA GLY A 369 11.54 -14.32 -7.41
C GLY A 369 10.27 -13.71 -7.97
N SER A 370 9.25 -14.53 -8.19
CA SER A 370 7.90 -14.11 -8.54
C SER A 370 6.87 -14.51 -7.47
N TRP A 371 5.75 -13.82 -7.43
CA TRP A 371 4.61 -14.12 -6.56
C TRP A 371 3.34 -14.11 -7.40
N THR A 372 3.08 -15.18 -8.14
CA THR A 372 2.03 -15.24 -9.17
C THR A 372 0.68 -15.74 -8.65
N HIS A 373 0.63 -16.26 -7.41
CA HIS A 373 -0.55 -16.84 -6.81
C HIS A 373 -0.69 -16.42 -5.34
N GLN A 374 -1.86 -16.66 -4.75
CA GLN A 374 -2.16 -16.36 -3.34
C GLN A 374 -1.04 -16.80 -2.37
N ASN A 375 -0.49 -17.99 -2.61
CA ASN A 375 0.54 -18.64 -1.80
C ASN A 375 1.89 -18.69 -2.57
N ALA A 376 2.27 -17.58 -3.21
CA ALA A 376 3.45 -17.39 -4.08
C ALA A 376 3.37 -18.04 -5.46
N ASN A 377 3.02 -19.32 -5.56
CA ASN A 377 3.02 -20.08 -6.81
C ASN A 377 1.96 -21.20 -6.78
N PRO A 378 1.75 -21.94 -7.89
CA PRO A 378 0.78 -23.05 -7.94
C PRO A 378 1.07 -24.19 -6.94
N ALA A 379 2.31 -24.30 -6.48
CA ALA A 379 2.76 -25.30 -5.52
C ALA A 379 2.42 -24.94 -4.06
N ASN A 380 1.84 -23.75 -3.83
CA ASN A 380 1.49 -23.22 -2.51
C ASN A 380 2.68 -23.08 -1.54
N THR A 381 3.89 -22.75 -2.03
CA THR A 381 5.08 -22.71 -1.17
C THR A 381 5.10 -21.54 -0.18
N ILE A 382 4.32 -20.47 -0.43
CA ILE A 382 4.35 -19.21 0.35
C ILE A 382 5.77 -18.57 0.36
N CYS A 383 6.59 -18.97 -0.62
CA CYS A 383 7.95 -18.53 -0.77
C CYS A 383 8.22 -18.21 -2.25
N SER A 384 8.62 -16.97 -2.55
CA SER A 384 8.98 -16.54 -3.91
C SER A 384 10.34 -17.09 -4.39
N MET A 385 11.14 -17.61 -3.45
CA MET A 385 12.54 -17.96 -3.64
C MET A 385 13.40 -16.79 -4.17
N ASP A 386 12.99 -15.54 -3.93
CA ASP A 386 13.82 -14.38 -4.27
C ASP A 386 15.14 -14.38 -3.49
N GLU A 387 16.26 -14.36 -4.21
CA GLU A 387 17.62 -14.47 -3.67
C GLU A 387 18.26 -13.10 -3.41
N LEU A 388 17.64 -12.02 -3.88
CA LEU A 388 18.25 -10.69 -3.92
C LEU A 388 17.90 -9.87 -2.68
N VAL A 389 16.64 -9.87 -2.27
CA VAL A 389 16.20 -8.98 -1.20
C VAL A 389 16.61 -9.48 0.19
N LYS A 390 17.33 -8.64 0.92
CA LYS A 390 17.83 -8.87 2.29
C LYS A 390 17.59 -7.61 3.14
N GLY A 391 17.79 -7.74 4.45
CA GLY A 391 17.75 -6.59 5.35
C GLY A 391 19.17 -6.10 5.73
N PRO A 392 19.27 -4.94 6.38
CA PRO A 392 18.17 -4.08 6.84
C PRO A 392 17.47 -3.39 5.66
N LEU A 393 16.15 -3.21 5.78
CA LEU A 393 15.33 -2.63 4.72
C LEU A 393 15.33 -1.10 4.76
N GLU A 394 15.37 -0.47 3.58
CA GLU A 394 15.15 0.97 3.38
C GLU A 394 14.02 1.24 2.38
N MET A 395 13.44 2.45 2.46
CA MET A 395 12.43 2.91 1.50
C MET A 395 13.02 3.05 0.10
N PHE A 396 12.42 2.38 -0.88
CA PHE A 396 12.78 2.57 -2.27
C PHE A 396 11.89 3.62 -2.95
N TRP A 397 10.57 3.46 -2.85
CA TRP A 397 9.57 4.44 -3.27
C TRP A 397 8.30 4.31 -2.43
N PHE A 398 7.51 5.38 -2.38
CA PHE A 398 6.17 5.37 -1.80
C PHE A 398 5.19 6.15 -2.70
N ARG A 399 3.90 5.82 -2.61
CA ARG A 399 2.83 6.49 -3.36
C ARG A 399 1.54 6.52 -2.56
N ASP A 400 0.81 7.63 -2.62
CA ASP A 400 -0.56 7.72 -2.10
C ASP A 400 -1.51 6.71 -2.76
N VAL A 401 -2.56 6.33 -2.03
CA VAL A 401 -3.52 5.30 -2.44
C VAL A 401 -4.67 5.91 -3.24
N ASP A 402 -4.53 5.92 -4.57
CA ASP A 402 -5.59 6.37 -5.50
C ASP A 402 -6.43 5.17 -6.00
N PHE A 403 -6.74 4.21 -5.12
CA PHE A 403 -7.45 2.98 -5.48
C PHE A 403 -8.15 2.36 -4.28
N GLU A 404 -9.41 1.94 -4.43
CA GLU A 404 -10.22 1.46 -3.31
C GLU A 404 -9.88 0.00 -2.95
N LEU A 405 -9.22 -0.18 -1.80
CA LEU A 405 -8.83 -1.48 -1.26
C LEU A 405 -9.87 -1.99 -0.26
N PRO A 406 -10.13 -3.30 -0.21
CA PRO A 406 -11.07 -3.87 0.74
C PRO A 406 -10.58 -3.69 2.18
N ASN A 407 -11.52 -3.70 3.13
CA ASN A 407 -11.21 -3.66 4.54
C ASN A 407 -10.20 -4.75 4.92
N ARG A 408 -9.11 -4.33 5.57
CA ARG A 408 -8.02 -5.21 6.02
C ARG A 408 -8.43 -6.47 6.80
N HIS A 409 -9.61 -6.47 7.44
CA HIS A 409 -10.09 -7.58 8.27
C HIS A 409 -10.71 -8.70 7.44
N GLY A 410 -11.31 -8.40 6.29
CA GLY A 410 -11.97 -9.39 5.43
C GLY A 410 -11.04 -10.37 4.71
N GLN A 411 -9.73 -10.34 5.00
CA GLN A 411 -8.75 -11.30 4.50
C GLN A 411 -8.76 -11.39 2.96
N GLY A 412 -8.62 -10.26 2.29
CA GLY A 412 -8.54 -10.19 0.83
C GLY A 412 -7.27 -10.84 0.26
N PRO A 413 -7.21 -10.98 -1.07
CA PRO A 413 -6.08 -11.59 -1.77
C PRO A 413 -4.73 -10.93 -1.52
N ALA A 414 -3.65 -11.71 -1.70
CA ALA A 414 -2.30 -11.17 -1.72
C ALA A 414 -2.10 -10.25 -2.94
N PRO A 415 -1.21 -9.22 -2.85
CA PRO A 415 -0.63 -8.67 -4.06
C PRO A 415 0.11 -9.75 -4.84
N LEU A 416 0.13 -9.63 -6.16
CA LEU A 416 0.88 -10.52 -7.04
C LEU A 416 1.98 -9.73 -7.74
N PHE A 417 3.08 -10.40 -8.06
CA PHE A 417 4.21 -9.82 -8.78
C PHE A 417 4.73 -10.78 -9.83
N HIS A 418 4.89 -10.27 -11.06
CA HIS A 418 5.60 -10.95 -12.13
C HIS A 418 6.12 -9.94 -13.14
N ARG A 419 7.30 -10.21 -13.74
CA ARG A 419 7.87 -9.41 -14.84
C ARG A 419 7.94 -7.90 -14.57
N GLY A 420 8.28 -7.52 -13.34
CA GLY A 420 8.41 -6.12 -12.92
C GLY A 420 7.09 -5.42 -12.61
N ILE A 421 5.96 -6.13 -12.64
CA ILE A 421 4.62 -5.57 -12.47
C ILE A 421 3.99 -6.14 -11.20
N MET A 422 3.54 -5.25 -10.30
CA MET A 422 2.75 -5.61 -9.14
C MET A 422 1.26 -5.42 -9.45
N VAL A 423 0.42 -6.42 -9.20
CA VAL A 423 -1.03 -6.37 -9.40
C VAL A 423 -1.75 -6.57 -8.07
N VAL A 424 -2.71 -5.70 -7.77
CA VAL A 424 -3.46 -5.71 -6.51
C VAL A 424 -4.96 -5.60 -6.77
N GLY A 425 -5.73 -6.42 -6.06
CA GLY A 425 -7.19 -6.38 -6.12
C GLY A 425 -7.79 -5.33 -5.20
N GLY A 426 -8.79 -4.63 -5.71
CA GLY A 426 -9.63 -3.67 -4.99
C GLY A 426 -11.09 -4.09 -4.99
N VAL A 427 -11.92 -3.32 -4.26
CA VAL A 427 -13.36 -3.58 -4.10
C VAL A 427 -14.04 -3.67 -5.47
N ASP A 428 -13.74 -2.72 -6.36
CA ASP A 428 -14.34 -2.60 -7.69
C ASP A 428 -13.33 -2.72 -8.85
N GLY A 429 -12.22 -3.44 -8.66
CA GLY A 429 -11.25 -3.56 -9.75
C GLY A 429 -9.94 -4.27 -9.45
N LEU A 430 -9.05 -4.22 -10.43
CA LEU A 430 -7.62 -4.54 -10.29
C LEU A 430 -6.78 -3.30 -10.65
N CYS A 431 -5.68 -3.12 -9.94
CA CYS A 431 -4.70 -2.06 -10.20
C CYS A 431 -3.32 -2.68 -10.42
N ALA A 432 -2.62 -2.26 -11.46
CA ALA A 432 -1.23 -2.66 -11.71
C ALA A 432 -0.27 -1.48 -11.63
N LEU A 433 0.85 -1.71 -10.95
CA LEU A 433 1.91 -0.75 -10.75
C LEU A 433 3.23 -1.30 -11.29
N ASP A 434 4.05 -0.41 -11.86
CA ASP A 434 5.47 -0.69 -12.10
C ASP A 434 6.16 -0.81 -10.74
N ALA A 435 6.67 -2.01 -10.43
CA ALA A 435 7.21 -2.32 -9.11
C ALA A 435 8.46 -1.52 -8.76
N TYR A 436 9.12 -0.90 -9.74
CA TYR A 436 10.40 -0.22 -9.55
C TYR A 436 10.30 1.30 -9.39
N ASN A 437 9.13 1.88 -9.63
CA ASN A 437 8.92 3.31 -9.48
C ASN A 437 7.52 3.67 -8.93
N GLY A 438 6.67 2.68 -8.67
CA GLY A 438 5.35 2.88 -8.06
C GLY A 438 4.34 3.56 -8.97
N ARG A 439 4.62 3.73 -10.27
CA ARG A 439 3.67 4.30 -11.22
C ARG A 439 2.54 3.32 -11.50
N THR A 440 1.30 3.77 -11.35
CA THR A 440 0.13 3.05 -11.88
C THR A 440 0.22 2.91 -13.40
N MET A 441 0.26 1.68 -13.88
CA MET A 441 0.27 1.35 -15.30
C MET A 441 -1.15 1.34 -15.85
N TRP A 442 -2.05 0.65 -15.16
CA TRP A 442 -3.46 0.55 -15.53
C TRP A 442 -4.32 0.22 -14.31
N THR A 443 -5.60 0.55 -14.43
CA THR A 443 -6.67 0.09 -13.55
C THR A 443 -7.75 -0.51 -14.43
N VAL A 444 -8.24 -1.70 -14.08
CA VAL A 444 -9.39 -2.34 -14.72
C VAL A 444 -10.54 -2.33 -13.74
N GLU A 445 -11.65 -1.71 -14.13
CA GLU A 445 -12.89 -1.70 -13.36
C GLU A 445 -13.56 -3.09 -13.44
N LEU A 446 -13.82 -3.68 -12.28
CA LEU A 446 -14.49 -4.95 -12.09
C LEU A 446 -15.46 -4.76 -10.93
N LYS A 447 -16.67 -4.29 -11.21
CA LYS A 447 -17.67 -3.98 -10.18
C LYS A 447 -17.90 -5.16 -9.25
N GLY A 448 -17.82 -4.92 -7.94
CA GLY A 448 -18.02 -5.93 -6.90
C GLY A 448 -16.92 -7.00 -6.81
N ASN A 449 -15.75 -6.78 -7.41
CA ASN A 449 -14.63 -7.74 -7.44
C ASN A 449 -14.25 -8.29 -6.06
N LEU A 450 -14.12 -7.42 -5.05
CA LEU A 450 -13.78 -7.81 -3.67
C LEU A 450 -14.80 -7.31 -2.64
N GLU A 451 -16.04 -7.03 -3.04
CA GLU A 451 -17.11 -6.57 -2.14
C GLU A 451 -17.32 -7.53 -0.94
N GLU A 452 -17.26 -8.85 -1.16
CA GLU A 452 -17.39 -9.84 -0.09
C GLU A 452 -16.23 -9.85 0.91
N TYR A 453 -15.08 -9.26 0.54
CA TYR A 453 -13.92 -9.09 1.41
C TYR A 453 -13.90 -7.71 2.08
N ASP A 454 -14.84 -6.81 1.73
CA ASP A 454 -14.91 -5.45 2.25
C ASP A 454 -15.80 -5.35 3.49
N GLY A 455 -15.26 -5.77 4.63
CA GLY A 455 -15.95 -5.57 5.89
C GLY A 455 -15.15 -5.89 7.15
N ILE A 456 -15.72 -5.52 8.31
CA ILE A 456 -15.17 -5.83 9.62
C ILE A 456 -15.65 -7.24 10.03
N HIS A 457 -15.16 -8.25 9.32
CA HIS A 457 -15.39 -9.66 9.62
C HIS A 457 -14.07 -10.43 9.50
N HIS A 458 -14.01 -11.61 10.12
CA HIS A 458 -12.85 -12.50 10.08
C HIS A 458 -13.28 -13.94 9.78
N ASP A 459 -14.50 -14.15 9.29
CA ASP A 459 -15.11 -15.45 9.11
C ASP A 459 -14.61 -16.16 7.84
N VAL A 460 -14.87 -15.64 6.64
CA VAL A 460 -14.46 -16.31 5.40
C VAL A 460 -13.74 -15.34 4.51
N GLY A 461 -12.57 -15.74 4.01
CA GLY A 461 -11.81 -14.99 3.01
C GLY A 461 -10.91 -15.89 2.17
N VAL A 462 -9.78 -15.35 1.71
CA VAL A 462 -8.83 -16.14 0.91
C VAL A 462 -8.13 -17.23 1.73
N GLY A 463 -8.25 -17.15 3.06
CA GLY A 463 -7.89 -18.19 4.01
C GLY A 463 -8.61 -19.50 3.75
N GLU A 464 -9.83 -19.50 3.24
CA GLU A 464 -10.66 -20.70 3.04
C GLU A 464 -10.96 -20.94 1.55
N THR A 465 -11.04 -19.87 0.76
CA THR A 465 -11.49 -19.92 -0.64
C THR A 465 -10.37 -19.90 -1.68
N GLY A 466 -9.18 -19.39 -1.32
CA GLY A 466 -8.15 -19.01 -2.29
C GLY A 466 -8.35 -17.60 -2.86
N SER A 467 -7.44 -17.16 -3.74
CA SER A 467 -7.56 -15.87 -4.43
C SER A 467 -8.56 -15.94 -5.59
N ASN A 468 -9.18 -14.82 -5.93
CA ASN A 468 -9.98 -14.66 -7.14
C ASN A 468 -9.17 -14.31 -8.39
N PHE A 469 -7.86 -14.06 -8.25
CA PHE A 469 -6.98 -13.85 -9.41
C PHE A 469 -5.60 -14.49 -9.24
N CYS A 470 -4.96 -14.80 -10.37
CA CYS A 470 -3.57 -15.22 -10.47
C CYS A 470 -2.89 -14.58 -11.69
N ILE A 471 -1.55 -14.65 -11.75
CA ILE A 471 -0.76 -14.24 -12.91
C ILE A 471 -0.21 -15.48 -13.61
N GLY A 472 -0.29 -15.50 -14.94
CA GLY A 472 0.28 -16.54 -15.78
C GLY A 472 0.84 -15.96 -17.07
N ASP A 473 2.11 -16.25 -17.36
CA ASP A 473 2.87 -15.76 -18.51
C ASP A 473 2.81 -14.23 -18.66
N ASP A 474 2.00 -13.72 -19.60
CA ASP A 474 1.81 -12.30 -19.91
C ASP A 474 0.43 -11.79 -19.50
N SER A 475 -0.30 -12.54 -18.67
CA SER A 475 -1.71 -12.32 -18.40
C SER A 475 -2.04 -12.40 -16.91
N VAL A 476 -3.03 -11.62 -16.49
CA VAL A 476 -3.76 -11.75 -15.24
C VAL A 476 -5.07 -12.49 -15.53
N TYR A 477 -5.37 -13.51 -14.75
CA TYR A 477 -6.65 -14.22 -14.81
C TYR A 477 -7.46 -13.88 -13.57
N VAL A 478 -8.69 -13.42 -13.73
CA VAL A 478 -9.57 -13.03 -12.61
C VAL A 478 -10.95 -13.66 -12.77
N LYS A 479 -11.43 -14.35 -11.73
CA LYS A 479 -12.73 -15.03 -11.73
C LYS A 479 -13.82 -14.21 -11.04
N SER A 480 -15.03 -14.27 -11.59
CA SER A 480 -16.26 -13.75 -10.98
C SER A 480 -17.47 -14.53 -11.50
N GLY A 481 -18.27 -15.10 -10.59
CA GLY A 481 -19.37 -15.98 -10.96
C GLY A 481 -18.88 -17.15 -11.83
N GLU A 482 -19.55 -17.40 -12.95
CA GLU A 482 -19.18 -18.45 -13.93
C GLU A 482 -18.07 -18.02 -14.93
N ASN A 483 -17.59 -16.78 -14.84
CA ASN A 483 -16.65 -16.20 -15.79
C ASN A 483 -15.24 -16.06 -15.21
N CYS A 484 -14.24 -16.13 -16.08
CA CYS A 484 -12.85 -15.78 -15.82
C CYS A 484 -12.32 -14.90 -16.95
N LEU A 485 -11.91 -13.68 -16.63
CA LEU A 485 -11.32 -12.77 -17.60
C LEU A 485 -9.81 -13.02 -17.70
N ARG A 486 -9.30 -13.00 -18.93
CA ARG A 486 -7.87 -12.92 -19.23
C ARG A 486 -7.54 -11.47 -19.59
N ILE A 487 -6.67 -10.84 -18.81
CA ILE A 487 -6.26 -9.44 -18.94
C ILE A 487 -4.76 -9.43 -19.27
N GLU A 488 -4.34 -8.66 -20.26
CA GLU A 488 -2.90 -8.49 -20.57
C GLU A 488 -2.18 -7.76 -19.42
N LEU A 489 -1.14 -8.39 -18.86
CA LEU A 489 -0.42 -7.90 -17.68
C LEU A 489 0.20 -6.51 -17.91
N ALA A 490 0.71 -6.25 -19.11
CA ALA A 490 1.41 -5.00 -19.42
C ALA A 490 0.47 -3.80 -19.62
N THR A 491 -0.76 -4.02 -20.09
CA THR A 491 -1.64 -2.93 -20.57
C THR A 491 -2.98 -2.85 -19.87
N GLY A 492 -3.41 -3.91 -19.17
CA GLY A 492 -4.75 -4.00 -18.59
C GLY A 492 -5.85 -4.29 -19.61
N LYS A 493 -5.49 -4.55 -20.88
CA LYS A 493 -6.47 -4.88 -21.92
C LYS A 493 -7.10 -6.24 -21.65
N ILE A 494 -8.43 -6.29 -21.61
CA ILE A 494 -9.18 -7.56 -21.58
C ILE A 494 -8.98 -8.26 -22.94
N LEU A 495 -8.40 -9.45 -22.91
CA LEU A 495 -8.07 -10.25 -24.09
C LEU A 495 -9.13 -11.32 -24.37
N ALA A 496 -9.71 -11.91 -23.33
CA ALA A 496 -10.71 -12.97 -23.46
C ALA A 496 -11.55 -13.10 -22.18
N GLU A 497 -12.71 -13.76 -22.31
CA GLU A 497 -13.55 -14.23 -21.22
C GLU A 497 -13.76 -15.74 -21.39
N PHE A 498 -13.52 -16.50 -20.33
CA PHE A 498 -13.69 -17.95 -20.28
C PHE A 498 -14.81 -18.31 -19.30
N LYS A 499 -15.61 -19.33 -19.64
CA LYS A 499 -16.67 -19.84 -18.78
C LYS A 499 -16.30 -21.17 -18.17
N THR A 500 -16.89 -21.50 -17.03
CA THR A 500 -16.81 -22.87 -16.49
C THR A 500 -17.37 -23.88 -17.51
N PRO A 501 -16.80 -25.10 -17.61
CA PRO A 501 -17.14 -26.05 -18.67
C PRO A 501 -18.34 -26.92 -18.27
N VAL A 502 -19.44 -26.28 -17.85
CA VAL A 502 -20.69 -26.95 -17.45
C VAL A 502 -21.87 -26.43 -18.28
N SER A 503 -22.95 -27.21 -18.34
CA SER A 503 -24.19 -26.76 -18.98
C SER A 503 -24.76 -25.54 -18.27
N GLY A 504 -25.43 -24.64 -19.00
CA GLY A 504 -26.14 -23.50 -18.41
C GLY A 504 -27.30 -23.91 -17.47
N GLU A 505 -27.77 -25.16 -17.58
CA GLU A 505 -28.79 -25.77 -16.72
C GLU A 505 -28.21 -26.39 -15.43
N ALA A 506 -26.88 -26.46 -15.28
CA ALA A 506 -26.26 -27.00 -14.10
C ALA A 506 -26.54 -26.13 -12.86
N THR A 507 -26.79 -26.76 -11.72
CA THR A 507 -27.00 -26.07 -10.43
C THR A 507 -25.75 -25.26 -10.03
N ASN A 508 -24.59 -25.89 -10.11
CA ASN A 508 -23.30 -25.27 -9.76
C ASN A 508 -22.61 -24.77 -11.02
N ARG A 509 -22.31 -23.47 -11.08
CA ARG A 509 -21.68 -22.83 -12.26
C ARG A 509 -20.51 -21.92 -11.93
N ALA A 510 -20.42 -21.43 -10.70
CA ALA A 510 -19.40 -20.47 -10.31
C ALA A 510 -17.99 -21.08 -10.28
N TRP A 511 -16.98 -20.27 -10.58
CA TRP A 511 -15.57 -20.64 -10.44
C TRP A 511 -15.16 -20.74 -8.95
N GLY A 512 -14.58 -21.88 -8.58
CA GLY A 512 -14.06 -22.15 -7.23
C GLY A 512 -12.58 -21.80 -7.09
N TYR A 513 -11.71 -22.73 -7.45
CA TYR A 513 -10.26 -22.61 -7.49
C TYR A 513 -9.81 -21.97 -8.81
N LEU A 514 -8.69 -21.25 -8.78
CA LEU A 514 -8.04 -20.66 -9.94
C LEU A 514 -6.51 -20.75 -9.79
N SER A 515 -5.84 -21.34 -10.77
CA SER A 515 -4.39 -21.37 -10.85
C SER A 515 -3.90 -21.47 -12.29
N TYR A 516 -2.65 -21.09 -12.53
CA TYR A 516 -2.01 -21.14 -13.82
C TYR A 516 -0.66 -21.85 -13.71
N SER A 517 -0.39 -22.78 -14.62
CA SER A 517 0.94 -23.37 -14.77
C SER A 517 1.18 -23.82 -16.22
N HIS A 518 2.34 -23.47 -16.77
CA HIS A 518 2.83 -23.91 -18.08
C HIS A 518 1.79 -23.87 -19.22
N GLY A 519 1.23 -22.68 -19.53
CA GLY A 519 0.26 -22.54 -20.62
C GLY A 519 -1.16 -23.03 -20.29
N THR A 520 -1.39 -23.53 -19.07
CA THR A 520 -2.64 -24.18 -18.68
C THR A 520 -3.27 -23.45 -17.51
N LEU A 521 -4.54 -23.09 -17.68
CA LEU A 521 -5.38 -22.52 -16.64
C LEU A 521 -6.16 -23.66 -15.97
N TYR A 522 -6.02 -23.79 -14.66
CA TYR A 522 -6.71 -24.78 -13.85
C TYR A 522 -7.82 -24.07 -13.07
N GLY A 523 -9.01 -24.64 -13.14
CA GLY A 523 -10.19 -24.12 -12.48
C GLY A 523 -11.01 -25.23 -11.85
N SER A 524 -11.89 -24.86 -10.93
CA SER A 524 -12.91 -25.77 -10.42
C SER A 524 -14.29 -25.12 -10.48
N VAL A 525 -15.32 -25.95 -10.42
CA VAL A 525 -16.71 -25.47 -10.28
C VAL A 525 -17.08 -25.56 -8.81
N SER A 526 -17.40 -24.41 -8.20
CA SER A 526 -17.75 -24.28 -6.79
C SER A 526 -18.93 -25.19 -6.41
N ASN A 527 -18.93 -25.65 -5.16
CA ASN A 527 -20.04 -26.37 -4.57
C ASN A 527 -20.88 -25.42 -3.71
N GLU A 528 -22.03 -24.99 -4.23
CA GLU A 528 -22.90 -24.02 -3.56
C GLU A 528 -23.56 -24.57 -2.28
N GLU A 529 -23.52 -25.90 -2.09
CA GLU A 529 -23.98 -26.56 -0.87
C GLU A 529 -23.01 -26.34 0.30
N HIS A 530 -21.73 -26.04 0.06
CA HIS A 530 -20.75 -25.85 1.13
C HIS A 530 -20.46 -24.38 1.44
N ARG A 531 -21.46 -23.70 2.02
CA ARG A 531 -21.35 -22.36 2.60
C ARG A 531 -20.93 -22.44 4.06
N VAL A 532 -19.86 -21.74 4.42
CA VAL A 532 -19.28 -21.78 5.78
C VAL A 532 -19.54 -20.53 6.61
N SER A 533 -19.92 -19.39 6.01
CA SER A 533 -20.38 -18.19 6.75
C SER A 533 -21.92 -18.09 6.74
N PRO A 534 -22.57 -17.75 7.88
CA PRO A 534 -24.01 -17.45 7.94
C PRO A 534 -24.30 -15.96 7.83
N ARG A 535 -23.27 -15.09 7.85
CA ARG A 535 -23.44 -13.64 7.85
C ARG A 535 -24.03 -13.14 6.53
N TYR A 536 -23.96 -13.96 5.50
CA TYR A 536 -24.61 -13.74 4.23
C TYR A 536 -25.11 -15.10 3.73
N GLU A 537 -26.40 -15.41 3.92
CA GLU A 537 -27.05 -16.46 3.12
C GLU A 537 -26.80 -16.24 1.61
N LEU A 538 -26.50 -14.99 1.24
CA LEU A 538 -26.13 -14.51 -0.09
C LEU A 538 -24.64 -14.65 -0.45
N SER A 539 -23.75 -15.11 0.44
CA SER A 539 -22.32 -15.16 0.12
C SER A 539 -22.01 -16.13 -1.01
N THR A 540 -21.06 -15.76 -1.87
CA THR A 540 -20.53 -16.60 -2.95
C THR A 540 -19.11 -17.11 -2.70
N LEU A 541 -18.60 -16.94 -1.47
CA LEU A 541 -17.31 -17.45 -1.01
C LEU A 541 -17.37 -18.95 -0.66
N TYR A 542 -17.47 -19.79 -1.70
CA TYR A 542 -17.47 -21.25 -1.55
C TYR A 542 -16.07 -21.81 -1.31
N THR A 543 -15.98 -22.79 -0.42
CA THR A 543 -14.69 -23.37 0.03
C THR A 543 -14.39 -24.73 -0.60
N GLU A 544 -15.39 -25.34 -1.21
CA GLU A 544 -15.28 -26.64 -1.88
C GLU A 544 -15.88 -26.59 -3.28
N SER A 545 -15.58 -27.62 -4.07
CA SER A 545 -15.88 -27.70 -5.50
C SER A 545 -16.46 -29.06 -5.88
N VAL A 546 -17.33 -29.09 -6.88
CA VAL A 546 -17.98 -30.30 -7.42
C VAL A 546 -17.24 -30.92 -8.60
N SER A 547 -16.32 -30.18 -9.24
CA SER A 547 -15.47 -30.68 -10.32
C SER A 547 -14.22 -29.82 -10.48
N LEU A 548 -13.17 -30.39 -11.07
CA LEU A 548 -11.94 -29.70 -11.46
C LEU A 548 -11.78 -29.78 -12.98
N PHE A 549 -11.15 -28.79 -13.59
CA PHE A 549 -10.89 -28.77 -15.03
C PHE A 549 -9.60 -28.04 -15.36
N ALA A 550 -9.07 -28.31 -16.54
CA ALA A 550 -7.98 -27.56 -17.14
C ALA A 550 -8.38 -27.04 -18.52
N MET A 551 -7.93 -25.82 -18.82
CA MET A 551 -8.12 -25.13 -20.08
C MET A 551 -6.78 -24.64 -20.60
N ASP A 552 -6.68 -24.49 -21.92
CA ASP A 552 -5.61 -23.71 -22.52
C ASP A 552 -5.73 -22.24 -22.07
N GLY A 553 -4.68 -21.68 -21.48
CA GLY A 553 -4.74 -20.35 -20.89
C GLY A 553 -4.95 -19.24 -21.91
N LYS A 554 -4.61 -19.47 -23.19
CA LYS A 554 -4.76 -18.46 -24.24
C LYS A 554 -6.14 -18.49 -24.90
N THR A 555 -6.62 -19.70 -25.20
CA THR A 555 -7.82 -19.92 -26.02
C THR A 555 -9.06 -20.27 -25.20
N GLY A 556 -8.91 -20.68 -23.94
CA GLY A 556 -10.01 -21.18 -23.11
C GLY A 556 -10.50 -22.57 -23.51
N ALA A 557 -9.85 -23.23 -24.46
CA ALA A 557 -10.22 -24.58 -24.88
C ALA A 557 -10.03 -25.57 -23.72
N VAL A 558 -11.10 -26.28 -23.35
CA VAL A 558 -11.05 -27.29 -22.30
C VAL A 558 -10.15 -28.44 -22.74
N LYS A 559 -9.12 -28.72 -21.94
CA LYS A 559 -8.20 -29.84 -22.16
C LYS A 559 -8.76 -31.12 -21.56
N TRP A 560 -9.20 -31.03 -20.30
CA TRP A 560 -9.76 -32.16 -19.56
C TRP A 560 -10.63 -31.69 -18.41
N ARG A 561 -11.45 -32.60 -17.88
CA ARG A 561 -12.28 -32.42 -16.68
C ARG A 561 -12.11 -33.62 -15.76
N TYR A 562 -12.05 -33.36 -14.46
CA TYR A 562 -12.01 -34.38 -13.41
C TYR A 562 -13.26 -34.27 -12.54
N GLN A 563 -13.96 -35.39 -12.40
CA GLN A 563 -15.13 -35.53 -11.54
C GLN A 563 -14.71 -36.23 -10.23
N PRO A 564 -14.74 -35.55 -9.07
CA PRO A 564 -14.53 -36.18 -7.78
C PRO A 564 -15.66 -37.16 -7.45
N GLU A 565 -15.37 -38.10 -6.53
CA GLU A 565 -16.37 -38.96 -5.91
C GLU A 565 -17.26 -38.18 -4.95
N HIS A 566 -16.70 -37.16 -4.29
CA HIS A 566 -17.41 -36.31 -3.35
C HIS A 566 -17.20 -34.82 -3.68
N SER A 567 -16.42 -34.09 -2.88
CA SER A 567 -16.12 -32.68 -3.08
C SER A 567 -14.64 -32.39 -2.85
N ILE A 568 -14.14 -31.40 -3.59
CA ILE A 568 -12.73 -31.00 -3.54
C ILE A 568 -12.61 -29.71 -2.75
N ARG A 569 -11.79 -29.71 -1.70
CA ARG A 569 -11.51 -28.50 -0.94
C ARG A 569 -10.53 -27.59 -1.69
N ASN A 570 -10.87 -26.32 -1.89
CA ASN A 570 -10.12 -25.40 -2.76
C ASN A 570 -8.66 -25.21 -2.32
N ASN A 571 -8.42 -25.07 -1.01
CA ASN A 571 -7.07 -24.95 -0.44
C ASN A 571 -6.26 -26.26 -0.45
N ALA A 572 -6.92 -27.39 -0.69
CA ALA A 572 -6.30 -28.69 -0.79
C ALA A 572 -6.02 -29.07 -2.24
N ILE A 573 -5.81 -28.08 -3.12
CA ILE A 573 -5.34 -28.26 -4.51
C ILE A 573 -3.96 -27.61 -4.64
N THR A 574 -2.98 -28.36 -5.14
CA THR A 574 -1.63 -27.86 -5.42
C THR A 574 -1.07 -28.46 -6.71
N ILE A 575 -0.26 -27.71 -7.43
CA ILE A 575 0.30 -28.11 -8.72
C ILE A 575 1.82 -28.00 -8.64
N GLY A 576 2.51 -29.09 -8.97
CA GLY A 576 3.97 -29.13 -8.98
C GLY A 576 4.52 -30.02 -10.08
N GLY A 577 5.44 -29.49 -10.87
CA GLY A 577 6.04 -30.17 -12.02
C GLY A 577 4.98 -30.64 -13.01
N LYS A 578 4.86 -31.96 -13.19
CA LYS A 578 3.85 -32.58 -14.08
C LYS A 578 2.63 -33.13 -13.35
N SER A 579 2.48 -32.84 -12.05
CA SER A 579 1.44 -33.40 -11.21
C SER A 579 0.54 -32.31 -10.64
N LEU A 580 -0.74 -32.65 -10.49
CA LEU A 580 -1.70 -31.92 -9.67
C LEU A 580 -2.14 -32.85 -8.54
N PHE A 581 -2.23 -32.31 -7.32
CA PHE A 581 -2.67 -33.05 -6.15
C PHE A 581 -3.92 -32.41 -5.57
N LEU A 582 -4.89 -33.23 -5.17
CA LEU A 582 -6.12 -32.78 -4.55
C LEU A 582 -6.61 -33.71 -3.44
N VAL A 583 -7.38 -33.18 -2.48
CA VAL A 583 -8.13 -33.98 -1.50
C VAL A 583 -9.61 -34.04 -1.90
N ASP A 584 -10.12 -35.25 -2.08
CA ASP A 584 -11.52 -35.57 -2.37
C ASP A 584 -12.16 -36.19 -1.12
N ARG A 585 -13.23 -35.57 -0.60
CA ARG A 585 -13.89 -36.00 0.64
C ARG A 585 -15.37 -35.66 0.66
N PRO A 586 -16.21 -36.39 1.43
CA PRO A 586 -17.58 -35.97 1.72
C PRO A 586 -17.64 -34.58 2.37
N LEU A 587 -18.69 -33.82 2.05
CA LEU A 587 -18.94 -32.52 2.70
C LEU A 587 -19.08 -32.68 4.21
N VAL A 588 -18.41 -31.80 4.96
CA VAL A 588 -18.52 -31.78 6.42
C VAL A 588 -19.40 -30.60 6.83
N MET A 589 -20.70 -30.85 6.92
CA MET A 589 -21.69 -29.79 7.21
C MET A 589 -21.53 -29.12 8.57
N ALA A 590 -20.76 -29.72 9.49
CA ALA A 590 -20.37 -29.05 10.74
C ALA A 590 -19.53 -27.78 10.49
N ASP A 591 -18.84 -27.68 9.34
CA ASP A 591 -18.12 -26.46 8.92
C ASP A 591 -19.05 -25.30 8.56
N ARG A 592 -20.34 -25.57 8.33
CA ARG A 592 -21.36 -24.53 8.15
C ARG A 592 -21.67 -23.88 9.50
N VAL A 593 -21.27 -22.63 9.66
CA VAL A 593 -21.75 -21.83 10.78
C VAL A 593 -23.22 -21.49 10.52
N THR A 594 -24.10 -21.75 11.50
CA THR A 594 -25.55 -21.49 11.42
C THR A 594 -26.04 -20.43 12.41
N ASP A 595 -25.22 -20.06 13.41
CA ASP A 595 -25.51 -19.04 14.43
C ASP A 595 -24.30 -18.10 14.63
N PRO A 596 -24.19 -16.99 13.85
CA PRO A 596 -23.06 -16.08 13.95
C PRO A 596 -23.13 -15.26 15.24
N ARG A 597 -22.26 -15.57 16.20
CA ARG A 597 -22.13 -14.76 17.43
C ARG A 597 -21.28 -13.52 17.14
N ARG A 598 -21.74 -12.33 17.55
CA ARG A 598 -21.03 -11.03 17.41
C ARG A 598 -19.58 -11.04 17.94
N GLY A 599 -19.24 -11.96 18.84
CA GLY A 599 -17.90 -12.10 19.42
C GLY A 599 -16.96 -13.07 18.70
N GLY A 600 -17.35 -13.67 17.57
CA GLY A 600 -16.47 -14.57 16.80
C GLY A 600 -16.04 -15.83 17.54
N ARG A 601 -16.82 -16.33 18.51
CA ARG A 601 -16.49 -17.59 19.18
C ARG A 601 -16.61 -18.74 18.17
N HIS A 602 -15.52 -19.48 17.99
CA HIS A 602 -15.47 -20.66 17.14
C HIS A 602 -16.55 -21.67 17.49
N LEU A 603 -17.03 -22.38 16.47
CA LEU A 603 -17.63 -23.69 16.68
C LEU A 603 -16.58 -24.62 17.32
N PRO A 604 -16.98 -25.56 18.19
CA PRO A 604 -16.07 -26.58 18.70
C PRO A 604 -15.38 -27.30 17.54
N LEU A 605 -14.08 -27.59 17.72
CA LEU A 605 -13.36 -28.45 16.79
C LEU A 605 -13.95 -29.85 16.84
N LEU A 606 -14.04 -30.49 15.68
CA LEU A 606 -14.38 -31.90 15.59
C LEU A 606 -13.24 -32.74 16.17
N LYS A 607 -13.56 -33.98 16.48
CA LYS A 607 -12.58 -35.04 16.72
C LYS A 607 -12.24 -35.73 15.40
N PRO A 608 -11.04 -36.33 15.27
CA PRO A 608 -10.65 -37.05 14.05
C PRO A 608 -11.68 -38.06 13.57
N GLU A 609 -12.30 -38.82 14.49
CA GLU A 609 -13.31 -39.83 14.20
C GLU A 609 -14.66 -39.28 13.69
N GLU A 610 -14.90 -37.97 13.87
CA GLU A 610 -16.10 -37.28 13.37
C GLU A 610 -15.91 -36.74 11.94
N ILE A 611 -14.66 -36.78 11.42
CA ILE A 611 -14.33 -36.32 10.08
C ILE A 611 -14.39 -37.52 9.11
N PRO A 612 -15.20 -37.46 8.04
CA PRO A 612 -15.25 -38.50 7.03
C PRO A 612 -13.88 -38.77 6.40
N SER A 613 -13.62 -40.03 6.03
CA SER A 613 -12.41 -40.40 5.30
C SER A 613 -12.29 -39.62 3.99
N ALA A 614 -11.06 -39.26 3.64
CA ALA A 614 -10.73 -38.55 2.41
C ALA A 614 -9.78 -39.37 1.54
N THR A 615 -9.72 -39.03 0.26
CA THR A 615 -8.77 -39.60 -0.70
C THR A 615 -7.86 -38.49 -1.22
N LEU A 616 -6.55 -38.70 -1.12
CA LEU A 616 -5.56 -37.89 -1.81
C LEU A 616 -5.39 -38.46 -3.24
N VAL A 617 -5.59 -37.60 -4.22
CA VAL A 617 -5.53 -37.95 -5.63
C VAL A 617 -4.39 -37.19 -6.28
N SER A 618 -3.56 -37.90 -7.06
CA SER A 618 -2.62 -37.29 -7.98
C SER A 618 -3.09 -37.47 -9.41
N LEU A 619 -3.15 -36.37 -10.15
CA LEU A 619 -3.44 -36.32 -11.57
C LEU A 619 -2.19 -35.90 -12.35
N ASP A 620 -2.05 -36.41 -13.56
CA ASP A 620 -1.18 -35.79 -14.56
C ASP A 620 -1.75 -34.40 -14.92
N ALA A 621 -0.96 -33.34 -14.73
CA ALA A 621 -1.46 -31.98 -14.88
C ALA A 621 -1.86 -31.66 -16.34
N ALA A 622 -1.23 -32.30 -17.33
CA ALA A 622 -1.50 -32.03 -18.74
C ALA A 622 -2.75 -32.74 -19.27
N THR A 623 -3.02 -33.95 -18.77
CA THR A 623 -4.06 -34.86 -19.30
C THR A 623 -5.25 -35.06 -18.37
N GLY A 624 -5.07 -34.81 -17.07
CA GLY A 624 -6.09 -35.07 -16.05
C GLY A 624 -6.21 -36.56 -15.67
N GLU A 625 -5.35 -37.43 -16.21
CA GLU A 625 -5.35 -38.85 -15.88
C GLU A 625 -4.88 -39.09 -14.45
N ILE A 626 -5.57 -39.98 -13.74
CA ILE A 626 -5.20 -40.37 -12.38
C ILE A 626 -3.88 -41.14 -12.43
N ARG A 627 -2.85 -40.63 -11.74
CA ARG A 627 -1.58 -41.32 -11.55
C ARG A 627 -1.64 -42.28 -10.38
N TRP A 628 -2.22 -41.84 -9.27
CA TRP A 628 -2.45 -42.69 -8.10
C TRP A 628 -3.54 -42.08 -7.19
N LYS A 629 -4.09 -42.95 -6.34
CA LYS A 629 -5.00 -42.59 -5.24
C LYS A 629 -4.49 -43.22 -3.96
N GLN A 630 -4.59 -42.50 -2.85
CA GLN A 630 -4.27 -42.97 -1.51
C GLN A 630 -5.36 -42.49 -0.56
N ALA A 631 -5.95 -43.41 0.20
CA ALA A 631 -7.04 -43.11 1.15
C ALA A 631 -6.63 -43.37 2.61
N ASP A 632 -5.41 -43.85 2.84
CA ASP A 632 -4.92 -44.12 4.18
C ASP A 632 -4.58 -42.81 4.90
N ASP A 633 -5.38 -42.52 5.94
CA ASP A 633 -5.21 -41.40 6.87
C ASP A 633 -4.96 -40.05 6.19
N VAL A 634 -5.84 -39.70 5.26
CA VAL A 634 -5.83 -38.40 4.56
C VAL A 634 -6.60 -37.37 5.39
N PHE A 635 -5.87 -36.55 6.14
CA PHE A 635 -6.46 -35.55 7.04
C PHE A 635 -6.36 -34.10 6.54
N ALA A 636 -5.66 -33.88 5.42
CA ALA A 636 -5.25 -32.56 5.01
C ALA A 636 -6.42 -31.68 4.57
N THR A 637 -6.44 -30.46 5.08
CA THR A 637 -7.31 -29.37 4.57
C THR A 637 -6.53 -28.40 3.69
N GLN A 638 -5.20 -28.54 3.65
CA GLN A 638 -4.29 -27.81 2.78
C GLN A 638 -3.20 -28.72 2.22
N LEU A 639 -2.80 -28.44 0.98
CA LEU A 639 -1.67 -29.09 0.34
C LEU A 639 -0.66 -28.06 -0.18
N ALA A 640 0.62 -28.40 -0.03
CA ALA A 640 1.72 -27.75 -0.75
C ALA A 640 2.64 -28.84 -1.32
N VAL A 641 3.46 -28.50 -2.31
CA VAL A 641 4.42 -29.46 -2.89
C VAL A 641 5.80 -28.84 -3.02
N SER A 642 6.81 -29.56 -2.55
CA SER A 642 8.20 -29.26 -2.87
C SER A 642 8.58 -30.02 -4.13
N GLU A 643 8.65 -29.31 -5.26
CA GLU A 643 9.10 -29.90 -6.53
C GLU A 643 10.54 -30.39 -6.44
N GLN A 644 11.40 -29.61 -5.77
CA GLN A 644 12.82 -29.91 -5.57
C GLN A 644 13.02 -31.29 -4.91
N HIS A 645 12.19 -31.62 -3.93
CA HIS A 645 12.32 -32.85 -3.15
C HIS A 645 11.31 -33.94 -3.53
N GLY A 646 10.35 -33.64 -4.42
CA GLY A 646 9.28 -34.56 -4.76
C GLY A 646 8.39 -34.92 -3.56
N VAL A 647 8.11 -33.95 -2.68
CA VAL A 647 7.31 -34.18 -1.46
C VAL A 647 6.03 -33.36 -1.49
N VAL A 648 4.89 -34.02 -1.32
CA VAL A 648 3.60 -33.37 -1.03
C VAL A 648 3.49 -33.20 0.47
N LEU A 649 3.34 -31.95 0.92
CA LEU A 649 3.08 -31.60 2.31
C LEU A 649 1.57 -31.61 2.56
N MET A 650 1.15 -32.43 3.50
CA MET A 650 -0.19 -32.46 4.07
C MET A 650 -0.21 -31.72 5.41
N ASN A 651 -1.10 -30.74 5.53
CA ASN A 651 -1.27 -30.00 6.78
C ASN A 651 -2.71 -29.50 6.96
N TYR A 652 -3.03 -29.12 8.19
CA TYR A 652 -4.22 -28.32 8.48
C TYR A 652 -3.97 -26.84 8.21
N GLN A 653 -5.03 -26.11 7.89
CA GLN A 653 -5.00 -24.66 7.83
C GLN A 653 -4.70 -24.08 9.21
N ALA A 654 -3.79 -23.12 9.25
CA ALA A 654 -3.48 -22.38 10.47
C ALA A 654 -3.60 -20.86 10.27
N VAL A 655 -4.28 -20.24 11.22
CA VAL A 655 -4.44 -18.78 11.34
C VAL A 655 -4.06 -18.39 12.76
N ARG A 656 -3.17 -17.39 12.89
CA ARG A 656 -2.51 -17.08 14.18
C ARG A 656 -3.50 -16.71 15.29
N HIS A 657 -4.62 -16.10 14.92
CA HIS A 657 -5.63 -15.68 15.88
C HIS A 657 -6.83 -16.60 15.82
N SER A 658 -7.37 -16.87 17.00
CA SER A 658 -8.61 -17.59 17.22
C SER A 658 -9.84 -16.74 16.86
N PHE A 659 -9.86 -16.10 15.69
CA PHE A 659 -11.02 -15.31 15.22
C PHE A 659 -11.98 -16.16 14.38
N PHE A 660 -11.44 -17.04 13.54
CA PHE A 660 -12.21 -18.03 12.79
C PHE A 660 -11.36 -19.24 12.47
N LYS A 661 -11.99 -20.41 12.59
CA LYS A 661 -11.38 -21.72 12.42
C LYS A 661 -12.55 -22.67 12.18
N LEU A 662 -12.51 -23.38 11.06
CA LEU A 662 -13.53 -24.37 10.75
C LEU A 662 -13.37 -25.57 11.71
N PRO A 663 -14.46 -26.19 12.16
CA PRO A 663 -14.44 -27.41 12.98
C PRO A 663 -13.50 -28.51 12.49
N THR A 664 -13.36 -28.66 11.17
CA THR A 664 -12.43 -29.64 10.56
C THR A 664 -10.96 -29.30 10.68
N GLU A 665 -10.59 -28.08 11.08
CA GLU A 665 -9.19 -27.62 11.11
C GLU A 665 -8.43 -28.04 12.36
N ILE A 666 -8.63 -29.25 12.86
CA ILE A 666 -8.23 -29.65 14.23
C ILE A 666 -6.77 -29.28 14.58
N GLY A 667 -5.84 -29.40 13.63
CA GLY A 667 -4.44 -28.99 13.78
C GLY A 667 -3.56 -30.06 14.45
N GLY A 668 -2.34 -29.68 14.81
CA GLY A 668 -1.45 -30.54 15.62
C GLY A 668 -0.62 -31.56 14.85
N ARG A 669 -0.72 -31.60 13.52
CA ARG A 669 -0.08 -32.63 12.67
C ARG A 669 0.34 -32.08 11.32
N ILE A 670 1.47 -32.57 10.82
CA ILE A 670 1.94 -32.42 9.43
C ILE A 670 2.47 -33.76 8.93
N ALA A 671 2.39 -33.98 7.63
CA ALA A 671 2.90 -35.20 7.03
C ALA A 671 3.46 -34.96 5.62
N GLY A 672 4.49 -35.70 5.25
CA GLY A 672 5.08 -35.67 3.91
C GLY A 672 4.81 -36.97 3.17
N LEU A 673 4.53 -36.86 1.87
CA LEU A 673 4.34 -38.02 1.00
C LEU A 673 5.18 -37.88 -0.25
N ASP A 674 5.59 -39.02 -0.77
CA ASP A 674 6.23 -39.09 -2.07
C ASP A 674 5.25 -38.63 -3.16
N ALA A 675 5.64 -37.60 -3.91
CA ALA A 675 4.79 -37.01 -4.94
C ALA A 675 4.54 -37.97 -6.12
N ALA A 676 5.44 -38.92 -6.36
CA ALA A 676 5.32 -39.86 -7.47
C ALA A 676 4.45 -41.08 -7.14
N THR A 677 4.46 -41.54 -5.89
CA THR A 677 3.77 -42.78 -5.50
C THR A 677 2.63 -42.59 -4.49
N GLY A 678 2.50 -41.42 -3.86
CA GLY A 678 1.52 -41.16 -2.80
C GLY A 678 1.85 -41.87 -1.47
N ARG A 679 3.03 -42.48 -1.35
CA ARG A 679 3.44 -43.20 -0.15
C ARG A 679 3.81 -42.19 0.94
N ARG A 680 3.26 -42.36 2.14
CA ARG A 680 3.65 -41.60 3.34
C ARG A 680 5.16 -41.79 3.59
N LEU A 681 5.90 -40.69 3.60
CA LEU A 681 7.33 -40.68 3.92
C LEU A 681 7.54 -40.50 5.42
N TRP A 682 6.78 -39.57 6.01
CA TRP A 682 6.87 -39.22 7.41
C TRP A 682 5.56 -38.59 7.90
N ASP A 683 5.40 -38.61 9.21
CA ASP A 683 4.27 -38.04 9.92
C ASP A 683 4.77 -37.47 11.25
N ALA A 684 4.40 -36.23 11.58
CA ALA A 684 4.92 -35.54 12.75
C ALA A 684 3.86 -34.70 13.45
N THR A 685 3.92 -34.71 14.78
CA THR A 685 3.19 -33.75 15.61
C THR A 685 3.75 -32.36 15.39
N ALA A 686 2.88 -31.38 15.11
CA ALA A 686 3.30 -30.01 14.85
C ALA A 686 2.25 -28.98 15.30
N ASN A 687 2.68 -28.08 16.19
CA ASN A 687 1.83 -27.04 16.78
C ASN A 687 2.13 -25.66 16.20
N TYR A 688 1.93 -25.53 14.89
CA TYR A 688 2.14 -24.27 14.17
C TYR A 688 0.91 -23.35 14.23
N LYS A 689 1.15 -22.05 14.06
CA LYS A 689 0.15 -20.97 14.19
C LYS A 689 -0.08 -20.22 12.87
N THR A 690 0.75 -20.44 11.86
CA THR A 690 0.62 -19.86 10.51
C THR A 690 0.70 -20.98 9.50
N ARG A 691 0.19 -20.76 8.29
CA ARG A 691 0.34 -21.72 7.19
C ARG A 691 1.83 -22.10 7.05
N PRO A 692 2.17 -23.40 7.00
CA PRO A 692 3.54 -23.83 6.72
C PRO A 692 3.96 -23.39 5.33
N LEU A 693 5.12 -22.73 5.25
CA LEU A 693 5.77 -22.38 3.98
C LEU A 693 6.88 -23.38 3.68
N ILE A 694 7.19 -23.56 2.41
CA ILE A 694 8.30 -24.40 1.93
C ILE A 694 9.40 -23.47 1.43
N ARG A 695 10.59 -23.54 2.02
CA ARG A 695 11.78 -22.80 1.61
C ARG A 695 12.93 -23.78 1.44
N GLY A 696 13.19 -24.18 0.20
CA GLY A 696 14.20 -25.20 -0.10
C GLY A 696 13.88 -26.53 0.58
N ASP A 697 14.74 -26.91 1.52
CA ASP A 697 14.68 -28.16 2.30
C ASP A 697 13.89 -28.05 3.61
N GLU A 698 13.33 -26.88 3.92
CA GLU A 698 12.63 -26.64 5.18
C GLU A 698 11.15 -26.30 4.99
N VAL A 699 10.33 -26.84 5.88
CA VAL A 699 8.95 -26.42 6.16
C VAL A 699 8.99 -25.50 7.37
N ILE A 700 8.54 -24.26 7.24
CA ILE A 700 8.65 -23.25 8.30
C ILE A 700 7.27 -22.68 8.62
N ALA A 701 6.98 -22.50 9.90
CA ALA A 701 5.81 -21.78 10.35
C ALA A 701 6.09 -21.06 11.68
N GLN A 702 5.21 -20.15 12.09
CA GLN A 702 5.26 -19.70 13.48
C GLN A 702 4.91 -20.87 14.40
N GLY A 703 5.86 -21.33 15.20
CA GLY A 703 5.70 -22.46 16.12
C GLY A 703 6.65 -23.62 15.84
N GLY A 704 7.39 -23.60 14.73
CA GLY A 704 8.46 -24.56 14.47
C GLY A 704 8.93 -24.56 13.01
N ALA A 705 10.00 -25.31 12.76
CA ALA A 705 10.46 -25.68 11.44
C ALA A 705 10.72 -27.18 11.38
N TRP A 706 10.67 -27.77 10.18
CA TRP A 706 10.87 -29.20 9.95
C TRP A 706 11.58 -29.42 8.61
N GLU A 707 12.42 -30.44 8.52
CA GLU A 707 12.99 -30.90 7.25
C GLU A 707 11.88 -31.45 6.33
N ILE A 708 11.76 -30.96 5.09
CA ILE A 708 10.70 -31.39 4.16
C ILE A 708 10.78 -32.88 3.81
N GLN A 709 11.99 -33.46 3.79
CA GLN A 709 12.19 -34.85 3.39
C GLN A 709 11.90 -35.86 4.51
N THR A 710 12.03 -35.46 5.78
CA THR A 710 12.03 -36.39 6.92
C THR A 710 11.00 -36.03 7.99
N GLY A 711 10.47 -34.81 8.00
CA GLY A 711 9.61 -34.30 9.06
C GLY A 711 10.32 -34.05 10.39
N LYS A 712 11.66 -34.16 10.44
CA LYS A 712 12.43 -33.92 11.67
C LYS A 712 12.37 -32.44 12.04
N PRO A 713 12.12 -32.08 13.31
CA PRO A 713 12.13 -30.69 13.75
C PRO A 713 13.51 -30.05 13.56
N VAL A 714 13.51 -28.82 13.05
CA VAL A 714 14.67 -27.93 12.95
C VAL A 714 14.52 -26.83 14.00
N ALA A 715 15.64 -26.45 14.63
CA ALA A 715 15.65 -25.40 15.63
C ALA A 715 15.26 -24.05 14.99
N PHE A 716 14.05 -23.59 15.29
CA PHE A 716 13.54 -22.33 14.79
C PHE A 716 12.53 -21.72 15.78
N GLU A 717 12.71 -20.45 16.10
CA GLU A 717 11.76 -19.69 16.89
C GLU A 717 11.50 -18.33 16.25
N LEU A 718 10.22 -18.02 16.00
CA LEU A 718 9.78 -16.71 15.52
C LEU A 718 9.22 -15.88 16.68
N ASN A 719 10.07 -14.97 17.18
CA ASN A 719 9.71 -14.01 18.22
C ASN A 719 9.20 -12.71 17.60
N ARG A 720 7.89 -12.42 17.69
CA ARG A 720 7.29 -11.20 17.15
C ARG A 720 6.28 -10.60 18.12
N SER A 721 5.99 -9.31 17.96
CA SER A 721 4.92 -8.63 18.72
C SER A 721 3.51 -9.14 18.32
N TYR A 722 2.47 -8.43 18.72
CA TYR A 722 1.09 -8.73 18.33
C TYR A 722 0.86 -8.49 16.82
N GLY A 723 -0.15 -9.12 16.22
CA GLY A 723 -0.46 -8.91 14.81
C GLY A 723 -1.17 -10.08 14.16
N CYS A 724 -2.24 -9.80 13.40
CA CYS A 724 -2.84 -10.72 12.42
C CYS A 724 -1.99 -10.72 11.14
N GLY A 725 -2.10 -11.75 10.30
CA GLY A 725 -1.31 -11.87 9.08
C GLY A 725 -0.50 -13.15 9.02
N GLN A 726 -0.53 -13.77 7.84
CA GLN A 726 0.32 -14.91 7.49
C GLN A 726 1.76 -14.45 7.26
N ILE A 727 2.67 -15.42 7.18
CA ILE A 727 4.05 -15.19 6.78
C ILE A 727 4.12 -15.21 5.26
N SER A 728 4.96 -14.38 4.67
CA SER A 728 5.43 -14.50 3.29
C SER A 728 6.95 -14.55 3.28
N ALA A 729 7.55 -15.30 2.38
CA ALA A 729 9.00 -15.52 2.41
C ALA A 729 9.66 -15.40 1.02
N SER A 730 10.95 -15.15 1.05
CA SER A 730 11.90 -15.38 -0.04
C SER A 730 12.98 -16.35 0.42
N ALA A 731 14.05 -16.51 -0.36
CA ALA A 731 15.19 -17.31 0.08
C ALA A 731 15.86 -16.71 1.34
N ASN A 732 15.87 -15.37 1.46
CA ASN A 732 16.60 -14.68 2.53
C ASN A 732 15.72 -13.90 3.52
N LEU A 733 14.46 -13.60 3.22
CA LEU A 733 13.60 -12.82 4.11
C LEU A 733 12.30 -13.55 4.45
N MET A 734 11.83 -13.40 5.68
CA MET A 734 10.45 -13.70 6.08
C MET A 734 9.78 -12.42 6.55
N LEU A 735 8.64 -12.08 5.95
CA LEU A 735 7.82 -10.91 6.28
C LEU A 735 6.58 -11.34 7.06
N PHE A 736 6.18 -10.52 8.03
CA PHE A 736 5.00 -10.78 8.85
C PHE A 736 4.54 -9.52 9.59
N ARG A 737 3.36 -9.57 10.21
CA ARG A 737 2.92 -8.51 11.14
C ARG A 737 3.57 -8.65 12.50
N SER A 738 4.18 -7.58 13.00
CA SER A 738 4.74 -7.48 14.36
C SER A 738 4.49 -6.09 14.94
N GLY A 739 3.21 -5.77 15.20
CA GLY A 739 2.74 -4.42 15.56
C GLY A 739 2.79 -3.43 14.39
N THR A 740 3.82 -3.51 13.55
CA THR A 740 4.06 -2.84 12.26
C THR A 740 4.46 -3.90 11.21
N LEU A 741 5.01 -3.51 10.06
CA LEU A 741 5.66 -4.47 9.16
C LEU A 741 6.90 -5.03 9.89
N GLY A 742 6.94 -6.34 10.11
CA GLY A 742 8.07 -7.03 10.72
C GLY A 742 8.73 -7.97 9.74
N TYR A 743 10.02 -8.22 9.94
CA TYR A 743 10.75 -9.19 9.13
C TYR A 743 11.85 -9.91 9.93
N LEU A 744 12.19 -11.11 9.46
CA LEU A 744 13.42 -11.81 9.79
C LEU A 744 14.28 -11.87 8.53
N ASP A 745 15.51 -11.42 8.64
CA ASP A 745 16.55 -11.75 7.67
C ASP A 745 17.20 -13.07 8.06
N LEU A 746 17.05 -14.05 7.19
CA LEU A 746 17.49 -15.43 7.39
C LEU A 746 18.97 -15.61 7.07
N SER A 747 19.58 -14.65 6.37
CA SER A 747 21.00 -14.66 6.04
C SER A 747 21.88 -14.15 7.19
N ARG A 748 21.27 -13.56 8.25
CA ARG A 748 21.97 -13.02 9.42
C ARG A 748 21.22 -13.27 10.73
N GLN A 749 21.94 -13.27 11.84
CA GLN A 749 21.35 -13.48 13.17
C GLN A 749 20.88 -12.15 13.81
N ALA A 750 20.01 -11.41 13.12
CA ALA A 750 19.53 -10.10 13.59
C ALA A 750 18.30 -10.17 14.51
N GLY A 751 17.60 -11.33 14.52
CA GLY A 751 16.30 -11.45 15.15
C GLY A 751 15.22 -10.65 14.40
N THR A 752 14.10 -10.39 15.06
CA THR A 752 12.96 -9.69 14.44
C THR A 752 13.19 -8.20 14.38
N GLU A 753 13.20 -7.66 13.16
CA GLU A 753 13.22 -6.23 12.89
C GLU A 753 11.81 -5.74 12.54
N ASN A 754 11.56 -4.46 12.80
CA ASN A 754 10.25 -3.85 12.58
C ASN A 754 10.44 -2.53 11.82
N TYR A 755 9.74 -2.40 10.69
CA TYR A 755 9.67 -1.17 9.92
C TYR A 755 8.46 -0.35 10.38
N GLY A 756 8.75 0.71 11.14
CA GLY A 756 7.75 1.55 11.80
C GLY A 756 6.77 2.23 10.85
N GLY A 757 5.55 2.52 11.35
CA GLY A 757 4.54 3.32 10.66
C GLY A 757 3.81 2.69 9.47
N ILE A 758 4.24 1.51 8.99
CA ILE A 758 3.55 0.74 7.94
C ILE A 758 2.57 -0.28 8.56
N ARG A 759 1.32 -0.27 8.08
CA ARG A 759 0.31 -1.27 8.44
C ARG A 759 0.08 -2.28 7.31
N THR A 760 0.28 -3.56 7.62
CA THR A 760 -0.13 -4.66 6.75
C THR A 760 -1.54 -5.14 7.08
N SER A 761 -2.22 -5.77 6.10
CA SER A 761 -3.54 -6.37 6.28
C SER A 761 -3.51 -7.60 7.22
N CYS A 762 -4.68 -8.18 7.54
CA CYS A 762 -4.77 -9.37 8.38
C CYS A 762 -4.47 -10.70 7.66
N TRP A 763 -4.06 -10.67 6.40
CA TRP A 763 -3.58 -11.83 5.65
C TRP A 763 -2.19 -11.59 5.02
N ILE A 764 -1.87 -12.21 3.88
CA ILE A 764 -0.67 -11.90 3.09
C ILE A 764 -0.89 -10.57 2.39
N ASN A 765 -0.06 -9.57 2.70
CA ASN A 765 -0.16 -8.22 2.12
C ASN A 765 1.21 -7.61 1.81
N ALA A 766 2.28 -8.01 2.49
CA ALA A 766 3.65 -7.72 2.07
C ALA A 766 4.23 -8.97 1.41
N ILE A 767 4.91 -8.83 0.28
CA ILE A 767 5.56 -9.95 -0.42
C ILE A 767 7.01 -9.59 -0.77
N PRO A 768 7.98 -10.51 -0.58
CA PRO A 768 9.34 -10.32 -1.09
C PRO A 768 9.46 -10.92 -2.49
N ALA A 769 9.61 -10.10 -3.52
CA ALA A 769 9.71 -10.53 -4.91
C ALA A 769 10.35 -9.42 -5.78
N GLY A 770 10.96 -9.77 -6.91
CA GLY A 770 11.61 -8.77 -7.78
C GLY A 770 12.86 -8.12 -7.17
N GLY A 771 13.50 -8.73 -6.17
CA GLY A 771 14.54 -8.09 -5.38
C GLY A 771 14.05 -6.93 -4.51
N LEU A 772 12.74 -6.86 -4.25
CA LEU A 772 12.09 -5.84 -3.44
C LEU A 772 11.18 -6.48 -2.40
N VAL A 773 10.79 -5.69 -1.39
CA VAL A 773 9.64 -5.97 -0.54
C VAL A 773 8.50 -5.05 -0.98
N LEU A 774 7.45 -5.62 -1.55
CA LEU A 774 6.30 -4.90 -2.08
C LEU A 774 5.18 -4.89 -1.04
N VAL A 775 4.67 -3.71 -0.71
CA VAL A 775 3.70 -3.49 0.38
C VAL A 775 2.59 -2.53 -0.08
N PRO A 776 1.54 -3.03 -0.74
CA PRO A 776 0.30 -2.26 -0.90
C PRO A 776 -0.30 -1.85 0.44
N ASP A 777 -1.05 -0.75 0.47
CA ASP A 777 -1.62 -0.22 1.71
C ASP A 777 -2.53 -1.24 2.41
N GLY A 778 -2.10 -1.73 3.56
CA GLY A 778 -2.91 -2.59 4.43
C GLY A 778 -3.69 -1.81 5.49
N SER A 779 -3.68 -0.47 5.43
CA SER A 779 -4.33 0.42 6.39
C SER A 779 -5.72 0.90 5.96
N ALA A 780 -6.20 0.50 4.78
CA ALA A 780 -7.53 0.81 4.29
C ALA A 780 -8.61 0.69 5.39
N GLN A 781 -9.41 1.76 5.52
CA GLN A 781 -10.48 1.89 6.51
C GLN A 781 -10.02 1.70 7.99
N CYS A 782 -8.75 2.00 8.34
CA CYS A 782 -8.24 1.98 9.72
C CYS A 782 -8.20 3.40 10.31
N ASN A 783 -8.82 3.60 11.47
CA ASN A 783 -8.68 4.84 12.26
C ASN A 783 -7.51 4.74 13.26
N CYS A 784 -6.45 4.06 12.85
CA CYS A 784 -5.36 3.63 13.72
C CYS A 784 -4.18 4.59 13.58
N SER A 785 -3.30 4.66 14.57
CA SER A 785 -2.14 5.57 14.58
C SER A 785 -1.02 5.22 13.58
N TYR A 786 -1.30 4.46 12.52
CA TYR A 786 -0.32 4.20 11.46
C TYR A 786 -0.33 5.36 10.47
N GLN A 787 0.81 6.03 10.36
CA GLN A 787 0.91 7.33 9.70
C GLN A 787 1.10 7.25 8.19
N MET A 788 1.49 6.09 7.69
CA MET A 788 1.81 5.92 6.28
C MET A 788 0.69 5.11 5.62
N GLN A 789 -0.29 5.82 5.06
CA GLN A 789 -1.34 5.26 4.21
C GLN A 789 -0.90 5.39 2.75
N ALA A 790 -0.04 4.47 2.33
CA ALA A 790 0.59 4.51 1.01
C ALA A 790 0.94 3.11 0.54
N TRP A 791 1.22 3.00 -0.75
CA TRP A 791 1.90 1.87 -1.35
C TRP A 791 3.40 2.06 -1.17
N PHE A 792 4.13 0.99 -0.91
CA PHE A 792 5.57 1.03 -0.73
C PHE A 792 6.27 -0.07 -1.52
N ALA A 793 7.49 0.23 -1.97
CA ALA A 793 8.52 -0.78 -2.12
C ALA A 793 9.68 -0.47 -1.18
N LEU A 794 10.19 -1.51 -0.53
CA LEU A 794 11.42 -1.46 0.25
C LEU A 794 12.50 -2.30 -0.44
N ARG A 795 13.76 -1.98 -0.17
CA ARG A 795 14.92 -2.71 -0.67
C ARG A 795 15.95 -2.89 0.43
N GLU A 796 16.98 -3.69 0.18
CA GLU A 796 18.16 -3.76 1.05
C GLU A 796 18.86 -2.38 1.11
N HIS A 797 19.22 -1.95 2.32
CA HIS A 797 20.00 -0.75 2.56
C HIS A 797 21.46 -1.01 2.19
N GLU A 798 21.97 -0.24 1.23
CA GLU A 798 23.36 -0.32 0.73
C GLU A 798 24.36 0.51 1.53
#